data_AF-A0A232EN48-F1
#
_entry.id   AF-A0A232EN48-F1
#
_cell.length_a   1.000
_cell.length_b   1.000
_cell.length_c   1.000
_cell.angle_alpha   90.00
_cell.angle_beta   90.00
_cell.angle_gamma   90.00
#
_symmetry.space_group_name_H-M   'P 1'
#
loop_
_entity.id
_entity.type
_entity.pdbx_description
1 polymer ?
#
loop_
_entity_poly.entity_id
_entity_poly.type
_entity_poly.pdbx_seq_one_letter_code
_entity_poly.pdbx_strand_id
1 'polypeptide(L)'
;MLAKIAGLICTASGQSLPTNVNEALAKANEIIDLNNLPGIKNFSFTDLPIDDAQNMLRKKCEKNGGTGSYETAKAGGTEFFGCVKNLVNFTKLKEEMDAARPTGDLDEVFQKYCAKKPTLNGCMANLTTAIEPCLEPAEKENKKIVHNITEKILNFVCFKEGDRIALFIAAKGPECFQNKAQAIGDCANATYGSYANQLPFNPANGLSGLTSGIGELKNIPSLIFDDKACRNMDKLQTCVVTALEGCEDPTPANLLDSIFNYIKKVTPCEKMLGDAPLPPQAQTMPSSATRNVGFAALAIAALNNPCSAFSIRKKINSQGGKRAEVTSDDDSLNDACSIASGQSDNRSVLEDVNDNEIDDVTQQEAFEEKLKEAIDGLTQKNTKGRVACFQGVEKIFAIKYVPEFVEDRKMTIADSIEKGLKKGRGEEQSSAARLSTLLCVQLGMYDSAETMCKDLKSTLTFIANDNTASLNGRSECCWALSMNQFLSGNDASDTIEITHFLSSVFAGSYLKGNGAVATVSAEVASLHAAAISAWTLLLTIMAPSDVYNLFGSSQTGSPLMPTLNRLSELLQSPHLDVRISAGEALAVIFELGRDYAEDYEEEWALDLVEILKDLATDSNKYRAKKDRKQQRASFRDILRYIEEDIIPETHVKFGKETLYLEGWCARTQYNACCRLLGPGINIHLAENQLLREIFHLGNRVVTPAGMTQKTSKREKTLMNAAAFKARTIQMNKVRDKRSVALAI
;
A
#
# COMPACT_ATOMS: atom_id res chain seq x y z
N MET A 1 -15.78 20.82 -2.66
CA MET A 1 -14.63 21.67 -3.06
C MET A 1 -14.13 21.26 -4.45
N LEU A 2 -13.71 20.00 -4.62
CA LEU A 2 -13.29 19.41 -5.89
C LEU A 2 -14.36 19.43 -7.01
N ALA A 3 -15.61 19.08 -6.68
CA ALA A 3 -16.73 19.14 -7.63
C ALA A 3 -17.10 20.57 -8.11
N LYS A 4 -16.70 21.63 -7.39
CA LYS A 4 -16.94 23.03 -7.81
C LYS A 4 -15.79 23.67 -8.55
N ILE A 5 -14.55 23.26 -8.25
CA ILE A 5 -13.39 23.57 -9.08
C ILE A 5 -13.63 22.97 -10.47
N ALA A 6 -14.18 21.76 -10.52
CA ALA A 6 -14.66 21.15 -11.75
C ALA A 6 -15.76 21.98 -12.44
N GLY A 7 -16.90 22.21 -11.78
CA GLY A 7 -18.07 22.89 -12.38
C GLY A 7 -17.84 24.31 -12.92
N LEU A 8 -16.91 25.08 -12.34
CA LEU A 8 -16.61 26.44 -12.82
C LEU A 8 -15.75 26.46 -14.10
N ILE A 9 -15.14 25.35 -14.52
CA ILE A 9 -14.21 25.31 -15.67
C ILE A 9 -14.95 25.13 -17.01
N CYS A 10 -16.16 24.57 -17.04
CA CYS A 10 -16.76 24.07 -18.28
C CYS A 10 -18.06 24.72 -18.77
N THR A 11 -18.42 25.95 -18.36
CA THR A 11 -19.46 26.71 -19.09
C THR A 11 -18.97 27.31 -20.41
N ALA A 12 -17.72 27.02 -20.82
CA ALA A 12 -17.14 27.47 -22.08
C ALA A 12 -16.60 26.28 -22.90
N SER A 13 -17.48 25.44 -23.44
CA SER A 13 -17.19 24.64 -24.65
C SER A 13 -18.37 23.75 -25.01
N GLY A 14 -19.31 24.32 -25.74
CA GLY A 14 -20.35 23.55 -26.40
C GLY A 14 -20.83 24.26 -27.65
N GLN A 15 -20.11 24.09 -28.77
CA GLN A 15 -20.65 23.69 -30.09
C GLN A 15 -19.74 24.09 -31.28
N SER A 16 -19.51 23.09 -32.13
CA SER A 16 -19.09 23.05 -33.56
C SER A 16 -18.15 24.12 -34.16
N LEU A 17 -17.08 23.63 -34.81
CA LEU A 17 -16.06 24.36 -35.57
C LEU A 17 -16.61 25.33 -36.65
N PRO A 18 -15.99 26.53 -36.78
CA PRO A 18 -15.93 27.26 -38.05
C PRO A 18 -14.51 27.67 -38.50
N THR A 19 -14.39 28.00 -39.78
CA THR A 19 -13.23 27.81 -40.68
C THR A 19 -12.36 29.05 -40.97
N ASN A 20 -12.25 30.06 -40.09
CA ASN A 20 -11.25 31.14 -40.31
C ASN A 20 -10.80 31.88 -39.04
N VAL A 21 -9.49 32.14 -38.96
CA VAL A 21 -8.76 32.63 -37.77
C VAL A 21 -9.01 34.10 -37.45
N ASN A 22 -9.33 34.94 -38.45
CA ASN A 22 -9.50 36.39 -38.23
C ASN A 22 -10.91 36.80 -37.76
N GLU A 23 -11.93 35.94 -37.89
CA GLU A 23 -13.28 36.19 -37.36
C GLU A 23 -13.42 35.70 -35.90
N ALA A 24 -12.58 34.74 -35.49
CA ALA A 24 -12.49 34.24 -34.12
C ALA A 24 -11.91 35.27 -33.14
N LEU A 25 -11.00 36.13 -33.60
CA LEU A 25 -10.35 37.15 -32.74
C LEU A 25 -11.25 38.37 -32.49
N ALA A 26 -12.16 38.70 -33.41
CA ALA A 26 -13.09 39.82 -33.24
C ALA A 26 -14.27 39.46 -32.30
N LYS A 27 -14.75 38.21 -32.31
CA LYS A 27 -15.80 37.74 -31.39
C LYS A 27 -15.29 37.41 -29.98
N ALA A 28 -13.98 37.22 -29.80
CA ALA A 28 -13.38 37.00 -28.49
C ALA A 28 -13.48 38.23 -27.56
N ASN A 29 -13.53 39.45 -28.12
CA ASN A 29 -13.58 40.69 -27.33
C ASN A 29 -15.00 41.16 -26.95
N GLU A 30 -16.07 40.57 -27.50
CA GLU A 30 -17.45 40.91 -27.12
C GLU A 30 -18.10 39.90 -26.15
N ILE A 31 -17.44 38.80 -25.79
CA ILE A 31 -18.02 37.73 -24.94
C ILE A 31 -17.48 37.77 -23.49
N ILE A 32 -16.56 38.69 -23.16
CA ILE A 32 -16.06 38.88 -21.80
C ILE A 32 -16.57 40.21 -21.26
N ASP A 33 -17.89 40.35 -21.11
CA ASP A 33 -18.44 41.26 -20.11
C ASP A 33 -18.76 40.45 -18.85
N LEU A 34 -17.73 40.25 -18.03
CA LEU A 34 -17.77 39.58 -16.73
C LEU A 34 -18.71 40.27 -15.72
N ASN A 35 -19.36 41.39 -16.09
CA ASN A 35 -20.27 42.13 -15.22
C ASN A 35 -21.73 41.62 -15.24
N ASN A 36 -22.07 40.66 -16.10
CA ASN A 36 -23.46 40.18 -16.31
C ASN A 36 -23.70 38.67 -16.13
N LEU A 37 -22.85 37.97 -15.38
CA LEU A 37 -23.19 36.63 -14.90
C LEU A 37 -24.09 36.73 -13.64
N PRO A 38 -25.32 36.17 -13.63
CA PRO A 38 -26.15 36.17 -12.45
C PRO A 38 -25.55 35.24 -11.40
N GLY A 39 -25.07 35.79 -10.28
CA GLY A 39 -24.60 35.01 -9.12
C GLY A 39 -23.25 35.40 -8.52
N ILE A 40 -22.51 36.37 -9.09
CA ILE A 40 -21.27 36.90 -8.48
C ILE A 40 -21.33 38.43 -8.32
N LYS A 41 -22.48 38.95 -7.90
CA LYS A 41 -22.53 40.28 -7.28
C LYS A 41 -22.79 40.08 -5.79
N ASN A 42 -21.80 40.49 -4.99
CA ASN A 42 -21.87 40.62 -3.53
C ASN A 42 -22.43 39.40 -2.79
N PHE A 43 -21.57 38.45 -2.48
CA PHE A 43 -21.89 37.42 -1.48
C PHE A 43 -21.89 38.05 -0.08
N SER A 44 -22.94 38.80 0.21
CA SER A 44 -23.38 39.15 1.55
C SER A 44 -24.36 38.07 2.00
N PHE A 45 -24.23 37.57 3.21
CA PHE A 45 -25.06 36.49 3.79
C PHE A 45 -26.54 36.88 4.00
N THR A 46 -27.00 37.98 3.39
CA THR A 46 -28.30 38.61 3.69
C THR A 46 -29.39 38.34 2.67
N ASP A 47 -29.09 37.79 1.49
CA ASP A 47 -30.09 37.64 0.42
C ASP A 47 -30.35 36.17 0.01
N LEU A 48 -30.71 35.32 0.99
CA LEU A 48 -31.23 33.98 0.71
C LEU A 48 -32.67 33.86 1.28
N PRO A 49 -33.64 33.32 0.51
CA PRO A 49 -35.02 33.16 0.98
C PRO A 49 -35.10 31.95 1.91
N ILE A 50 -34.85 32.14 3.21
CA ILE A 50 -34.70 31.06 4.20
C ILE A 50 -35.24 31.46 5.58
N ASP A 51 -36.50 31.87 5.70
CA ASP A 51 -37.04 32.19 7.02
C ASP A 51 -37.30 30.91 7.85
N ASP A 52 -37.81 29.83 7.24
CA ASP A 52 -38.25 28.64 7.99
C ASP A 52 -37.09 27.78 8.52
N ALA A 53 -36.07 27.50 7.71
CA ALA A 53 -34.93 26.69 8.16
C ALA A 53 -33.99 27.46 9.11
N GLN A 54 -33.84 28.78 8.92
CA GLN A 54 -33.14 29.62 9.90
C GLN A 54 -33.89 29.64 11.23
N ASN A 55 -35.23 29.70 11.21
CA ASN A 55 -36.04 29.60 12.42
C ASN A 55 -35.93 28.24 13.12
N MET A 56 -35.83 27.13 12.38
CA MET A 56 -35.62 25.80 12.98
C MET A 56 -34.23 25.61 13.56
N LEU A 57 -33.18 26.05 12.87
CA LEU A 57 -31.81 26.04 13.37
C LEU A 57 -31.67 26.95 14.58
N ARG A 58 -32.28 28.13 14.55
CA ARG A 58 -32.35 29.06 15.69
C ARG A 58 -33.02 28.40 16.89
N LYS A 59 -34.19 27.78 16.70
CA LYS A 59 -34.88 27.04 17.77
C LYS A 59 -34.03 25.90 18.34
N LYS A 60 -33.32 25.12 17.51
CA LYS A 60 -32.43 24.04 17.98
C LYS A 60 -31.25 24.60 18.79
N CYS A 61 -30.59 25.63 18.26
CA CYS A 61 -29.48 26.31 18.93
C CYS A 61 -29.90 26.95 20.26
N GLU A 62 -31.01 27.68 20.28
CA GLU A 62 -31.51 28.35 21.49
C GLU A 62 -32.00 27.34 22.53
N LYS A 63 -32.60 26.21 22.10
CA LYS A 63 -33.03 25.12 22.99
C LYS A 63 -31.83 24.41 23.64
N ASN A 64 -30.74 24.20 22.91
CA ASN A 64 -29.60 23.40 23.37
C ASN A 64 -28.50 24.23 24.05
N GLY A 65 -28.25 25.46 23.59
CA GLY A 65 -27.13 26.30 24.02
C GLY A 65 -27.52 27.62 24.70
N GLY A 66 -28.82 27.97 24.71
CA GLY A 66 -29.33 29.20 25.28
C GLY A 66 -29.41 30.38 24.29
N THR A 67 -29.87 31.54 24.78
CA THR A 67 -30.05 32.75 23.97
C THR A 67 -28.71 33.25 23.42
N GLY A 68 -28.59 33.38 22.11
CA GLY A 68 -27.38 33.84 21.42
C GLY A 68 -26.54 32.74 20.78
N SER A 69 -26.78 31.45 21.07
CA SER A 69 -26.03 30.33 20.46
C SER A 69 -26.20 30.24 18.94
N TYR A 70 -27.36 30.63 18.42
CA TYR A 70 -27.60 30.71 16.98
C TYR A 70 -26.73 31.77 16.31
N GLU A 71 -26.60 32.95 16.91
CA GLU A 71 -25.77 34.03 16.37
C GLU A 71 -24.28 33.69 16.45
N THR A 72 -23.85 32.99 17.51
CA THR A 72 -22.48 32.45 17.61
C THR A 72 -22.20 31.42 16.52
N ALA A 73 -23.10 30.46 16.28
CA ALA A 73 -22.94 29.46 15.22
C ALA A 73 -22.93 30.10 13.82
N LYS A 74 -23.79 31.10 13.59
CA LYS A 74 -23.85 31.88 12.36
C LYS A 74 -22.57 32.70 12.12
N ALA A 75 -22.05 33.33 13.17
CA ALA A 75 -20.78 34.05 13.13
C ALA A 75 -19.62 33.10 12.82
N GLY A 76 -19.54 31.94 13.48
CA GLY A 76 -18.52 30.93 13.21
C GLY A 76 -18.58 30.36 11.79
N GLY A 77 -19.77 30.19 11.22
CA GLY A 77 -19.96 29.86 9.80
C GLY A 77 -19.38 30.94 8.88
N THR A 78 -19.67 32.20 9.17
CA THR A 78 -19.16 33.35 8.39
C THR A 78 -17.63 33.47 8.48
N GLU A 79 -17.08 33.26 9.67
CA GLU A 79 -15.64 33.25 9.93
C GLU A 79 -14.94 32.11 9.19
N PHE A 80 -15.51 30.91 9.20
CA PHE A 80 -15.00 29.76 8.46
C PHE A 80 -14.91 30.05 6.96
N PHE A 81 -15.96 30.62 6.36
CA PHE A 81 -15.94 30.99 4.95
C PHE A 81 -14.91 32.07 4.65
N GLY A 82 -14.76 33.07 5.53
CA GLY A 82 -13.70 34.07 5.42
C GLY A 82 -12.31 33.42 5.47
N CYS A 83 -12.10 32.49 6.40
CA CYS A 83 -10.87 31.73 6.59
C CYS A 83 -10.51 30.94 5.32
N VAL A 84 -11.44 30.13 4.79
CA VAL A 84 -11.23 29.35 3.55
C VAL A 84 -10.97 30.24 2.33
N LYS A 85 -11.69 31.35 2.19
CA LYS A 85 -11.53 32.30 1.07
C LYS A 85 -10.14 32.95 1.07
N ASN A 86 -9.58 33.23 2.25
CA ASN A 86 -8.23 33.77 2.39
C ASN A 86 -7.15 32.70 2.11
N LEU A 87 -7.46 31.42 2.33
CA LEU A 87 -6.54 30.32 2.05
C LEU A 87 -6.49 29.95 0.56
N VAL A 88 -7.62 29.93 -0.12
CA VAL A 88 -7.71 29.50 -1.53
C VAL A 88 -8.45 30.54 -2.36
N ASN A 89 -7.70 31.26 -3.21
CA ASN A 89 -8.30 32.06 -4.27
C ASN A 89 -8.65 31.14 -5.44
N PHE A 90 -9.90 30.71 -5.50
CA PHE A 90 -10.37 29.74 -6.49
C PHE A 90 -10.22 30.21 -7.94
N THR A 91 -10.27 31.52 -8.20
CA THR A 91 -10.04 32.07 -9.54
C THR A 91 -8.57 31.90 -9.95
N LYS A 92 -7.65 32.26 -9.04
CA LYS A 92 -6.21 32.12 -9.25
C LYS A 92 -5.78 30.65 -9.36
N LEU A 93 -6.31 29.78 -8.50
CA LEU A 93 -6.04 28.35 -8.53
C LEU A 93 -6.45 27.74 -9.89
N LYS A 94 -7.60 28.15 -10.43
CA LYS A 94 -8.06 27.70 -11.75
C LYS A 94 -7.10 28.15 -12.86
N GLU A 95 -6.69 29.41 -12.86
CA GLU A 95 -5.72 29.95 -13.83
C GLU A 95 -4.37 29.21 -13.77
N GLU A 96 -3.87 28.93 -12.56
CA GLU A 96 -2.63 28.17 -12.34
C GLU A 96 -2.75 26.71 -12.83
N MET A 97 -3.90 26.06 -12.60
CA MET A 97 -4.16 24.71 -13.08
C MET A 97 -4.26 24.63 -14.60
N ASP A 98 -4.99 25.56 -15.24
CA ASP A 98 -5.15 25.58 -16.71
C ASP A 98 -3.81 25.82 -17.42
N ALA A 99 -2.91 26.61 -16.81
CA ALA A 99 -1.56 26.85 -17.32
C ALA A 99 -0.62 25.64 -17.15
N ALA A 100 -0.73 24.89 -16.04
CA ALA A 100 0.12 23.76 -15.72
C ALA A 100 -0.33 22.41 -16.33
N ARG A 101 -1.63 22.29 -16.68
CA ARG A 101 -2.20 21.08 -17.31
C ARG A 101 -1.47 20.60 -18.57
N PRO A 102 -1.06 21.46 -19.54
CA PRO A 102 -0.35 21.01 -20.74
C PRO A 102 1.13 20.69 -20.52
N THR A 103 1.76 21.23 -19.46
CA THR A 103 3.18 20.98 -19.17
C THR A 103 3.38 19.79 -18.24
N GLY A 104 2.34 19.39 -17.49
CA GLY A 104 2.37 18.27 -16.57
C GLY A 104 2.68 18.65 -15.11
N ASP A 105 2.85 19.95 -14.83
CA ASP A 105 3.33 20.48 -13.53
C ASP A 105 2.18 20.80 -12.55
N LEU A 106 1.10 20.00 -12.57
CA LEU A 106 -0.07 20.22 -11.72
C LEU A 106 0.23 19.96 -10.23
N ASP A 107 1.14 19.05 -9.96
CA ASP A 107 1.70 18.74 -8.64
C ASP A 107 2.32 19.97 -7.97
N GLU A 108 3.15 20.74 -8.69
CA GLU A 108 3.76 21.99 -8.18
C GLU A 108 2.70 23.06 -7.81
N VAL A 109 1.57 23.07 -8.51
CA VAL A 109 0.45 23.96 -8.19
C VAL A 109 -0.18 23.50 -6.89
N PHE A 110 -0.58 22.23 -6.79
CA PHE A 110 -1.28 21.72 -5.61
C PHE A 110 -0.41 21.69 -4.35
N GLN A 111 0.91 21.53 -4.47
CA GLN A 111 1.86 21.63 -3.37
C GLN A 111 1.69 22.92 -2.56
N LYS A 112 1.53 24.06 -3.26
CA LYS A 112 1.35 25.38 -2.63
C LYS A 112 0.05 25.51 -1.84
N TYR A 113 -0.99 24.80 -2.25
CA TYR A 113 -2.29 24.84 -1.57
C TYR A 113 -2.37 23.79 -0.47
N CYS A 114 -1.74 22.63 -0.65
CA CYS A 114 -1.66 21.58 0.37
C CYS A 114 -0.80 21.97 1.57
N ALA A 115 0.22 22.82 1.39
CA ALA A 115 0.96 23.44 2.49
C ALA A 115 0.07 24.27 3.45
N LYS A 116 -1.13 24.69 3.04
CA LYS A 116 -2.08 25.45 3.87
C LYS A 116 -3.02 24.60 4.71
N LYS A 117 -2.86 23.27 4.66
CA LYS A 117 -3.67 22.30 5.39
C LYS A 117 -3.75 22.57 6.91
N PRO A 118 -2.65 22.90 7.63
CA PRO A 118 -2.74 23.20 9.08
C PRO A 118 -3.67 24.38 9.39
N THR A 119 -3.62 25.43 8.55
CA THR A 119 -4.49 26.59 8.70
C THR A 119 -5.96 26.25 8.42
N LEU A 120 -6.21 25.39 7.43
CA LEU A 120 -7.57 24.90 7.12
C LEU A 120 -8.16 24.05 8.26
N ASN A 121 -7.34 23.19 8.88
CA ASN A 121 -7.73 22.45 10.09
C ASN A 121 -8.09 23.40 11.24
N GLY A 122 -7.32 24.49 11.40
CA GLY A 122 -7.65 25.58 12.34
C GLY A 122 -9.00 26.24 12.04
N CYS A 123 -9.29 26.55 10.77
CA CYS A 123 -10.61 27.10 10.39
C CYS A 123 -11.74 26.14 10.80
N MET A 124 -11.57 24.84 10.56
CA MET A 124 -12.58 23.83 10.89
C MET A 124 -12.77 23.68 12.41
N ALA A 125 -11.70 23.79 13.21
CA ALA A 125 -11.76 23.75 14.67
C ALA A 125 -12.53 24.94 15.27
N ASN A 126 -12.36 26.14 14.70
CA ASN A 126 -13.14 27.31 15.09
C ASN A 126 -14.63 27.11 14.75
N LEU A 127 -14.92 26.57 13.56
CA LEU A 127 -16.29 26.30 13.12
C LEU A 127 -17.00 25.28 14.03
N THR A 128 -16.38 24.13 14.28
CA THR A 128 -16.99 23.07 15.11
C THR A 128 -17.21 23.54 16.54
N THR A 129 -16.31 24.37 17.07
CA THR A 129 -16.45 24.99 18.39
C THR A 129 -17.58 26.01 18.43
N ALA A 130 -17.77 26.80 17.37
CA ALA A 130 -18.88 27.76 17.28
C ALA A 130 -20.26 27.10 17.16
N ILE A 131 -20.33 25.90 16.57
CA ILE A 131 -21.58 25.14 16.38
C ILE A 131 -21.87 24.22 17.58
N GLU A 132 -20.87 23.87 18.38
CA GLU A 132 -20.98 22.97 19.55
C GLU A 132 -22.15 23.30 20.52
N PRO A 133 -22.46 24.57 20.84
CA PRO A 133 -23.61 24.90 21.69
C PRO A 133 -24.96 24.50 21.10
N CYS A 134 -25.07 24.33 19.78
CA CYS A 134 -26.30 23.95 19.11
C CYS A 134 -26.54 22.42 19.07
N LEU A 135 -25.52 21.63 19.39
CA LEU A 135 -25.54 20.17 19.24
C LEU A 135 -26.13 19.48 20.47
N GLU A 136 -26.81 18.36 20.26
CA GLU A 136 -27.26 17.48 21.34
C GLU A 136 -26.08 16.71 21.95
N PRO A 137 -26.17 16.22 23.21
CA PRO A 137 -25.07 15.50 23.86
C PRO A 137 -24.51 14.32 23.04
N ALA A 138 -25.38 13.53 22.39
CA ALA A 138 -24.98 12.44 21.52
C ALA A 138 -24.29 12.92 20.22
N GLU A 139 -24.56 14.14 19.77
CA GLU A 139 -23.91 14.75 18.59
C GLU A 139 -22.54 15.36 18.94
N LYS A 140 -22.36 15.82 20.19
CA LYS A 140 -21.08 16.36 20.69
C LYS A 140 -19.99 15.30 20.75
N GLU A 141 -20.34 14.05 21.06
CA GLU A 141 -19.40 12.92 21.04
C GLU A 141 -18.84 12.64 19.64
N ASN A 142 -19.61 12.97 18.59
CA ASN A 142 -19.22 12.80 17.18
C ASN A 142 -18.38 13.95 16.60
N LYS A 143 -18.08 15.00 17.39
CA LYS A 143 -17.19 16.12 16.98
C LYS A 143 -15.81 15.62 16.53
N LYS A 144 -15.26 14.62 17.24
CA LYS A 144 -13.98 13.99 16.89
C LYS A 144 -14.05 13.26 15.55
N ILE A 145 -15.17 12.64 15.23
CA ILE A 145 -15.37 11.93 13.96
C ILE A 145 -15.37 12.93 12.78
N VAL A 146 -16.03 14.09 12.91
CA VAL A 146 -16.03 15.12 11.85
C VAL A 146 -14.63 15.71 11.62
N HIS A 147 -13.87 15.93 12.71
CA HIS A 147 -12.48 16.34 12.60
C HIS A 147 -11.61 15.28 11.93
N ASN A 148 -11.72 14.03 12.36
CA ASN A 148 -10.99 12.91 11.79
C ASN A 148 -11.33 12.71 10.31
N ILE A 149 -12.60 12.80 9.92
CA ILE A 149 -13.01 12.75 8.50
C ILE A 149 -12.38 13.90 7.71
N THR A 150 -12.45 15.13 8.23
CA THR A 150 -11.91 16.32 7.55
C THR A 150 -10.40 16.20 7.35
N GLU A 151 -9.68 15.81 8.40
CA GLU A 151 -8.25 15.58 8.35
C GLU A 151 -7.88 14.48 7.37
N LYS A 152 -8.60 13.36 7.40
CA LYS A 152 -8.33 12.18 6.56
C LYS A 152 -8.65 12.45 5.08
N ILE A 153 -9.70 13.22 4.78
CA ILE A 153 -9.96 13.72 3.41
C ILE A 153 -8.85 14.66 2.95
N LEU A 154 -8.38 15.57 3.83
CA LEU A 154 -7.27 16.46 3.48
C LEU A 154 -5.97 15.69 3.27
N ASN A 155 -5.67 14.69 4.09
CA ASN A 155 -4.52 13.79 3.92
C ASN A 155 -4.60 13.02 2.60
N PHE A 156 -5.81 12.56 2.24
CA PHE A 156 -6.02 11.88 0.97
C PHE A 156 -5.83 12.81 -0.22
N VAL A 157 -6.44 13.99 -0.22
CA VAL A 157 -6.38 14.95 -1.33
C VAL A 157 -4.98 15.53 -1.48
N CYS A 158 -4.32 15.83 -0.37
CA CYS A 158 -2.95 16.35 -0.31
C CYS A 158 -1.88 15.27 -0.15
N PHE A 159 -2.21 14.03 -0.50
CA PHE A 159 -1.23 12.96 -0.57
C PHE A 159 -0.11 13.36 -1.53
N LYS A 160 1.15 13.25 -1.08
CA LYS A 160 2.34 13.77 -1.78
C LYS A 160 2.15 15.22 -2.26
N GLU A 161 1.75 16.06 -1.31
CA GLU A 161 1.53 17.50 -1.54
C GLU A 161 0.49 17.82 -2.64
N GLY A 162 -0.29 16.85 -3.12
CA GLY A 162 -1.33 17.08 -4.12
C GLY A 162 -1.33 16.13 -5.31
N ASP A 163 -0.49 15.11 -5.35
CA ASP A 163 -0.42 14.16 -6.48
C ASP A 163 -1.77 13.50 -6.80
N ARG A 164 -2.53 13.09 -5.78
CA ARG A 164 -3.84 12.43 -6.02
C ARG A 164 -4.84 13.37 -6.67
N ILE A 165 -4.81 14.65 -6.30
CA ILE A 165 -5.65 15.64 -6.96
C ILE A 165 -5.09 16.01 -8.34
N ALA A 166 -3.77 16.12 -8.51
CA ALA A 166 -3.16 16.33 -9.82
C ALA A 166 -3.54 15.19 -10.80
N LEU A 167 -3.44 13.94 -10.36
CA LEU A 167 -3.85 12.74 -11.09
C LEU A 167 -5.34 12.76 -11.45
N PHE A 168 -6.20 13.11 -10.49
CA PHE A 168 -7.63 13.26 -10.72
C PHE A 168 -7.95 14.30 -11.81
N ILE A 169 -7.25 15.44 -11.81
CA ILE A 169 -7.42 16.51 -12.83
C ILE A 169 -6.85 16.08 -14.19
N ALA A 170 -5.69 15.41 -14.20
CA ALA A 170 -5.05 14.89 -15.40
C ALA A 170 -5.93 13.84 -16.11
N ALA A 171 -6.58 12.98 -15.33
CA ALA A 171 -7.53 11.96 -15.80
C ALA A 171 -8.91 12.52 -16.22
N LYS A 172 -9.05 13.84 -16.36
CA LYS A 172 -10.32 14.53 -16.65
C LYS A 172 -11.44 14.17 -15.64
N GLY A 173 -11.07 13.94 -14.38
CA GLY A 173 -12.01 13.66 -13.30
C GLY A 173 -13.11 14.72 -13.14
N PRO A 174 -12.78 16.03 -13.18
CA PRO A 174 -13.78 17.10 -13.22
C PRO A 174 -14.87 16.93 -14.29
N GLU A 175 -14.45 16.64 -15.52
CA GLU A 175 -15.32 16.48 -16.68
C GLU A 175 -16.13 15.20 -16.58
N CYS A 176 -15.53 14.11 -16.08
CA CYS A 176 -16.22 12.86 -15.77
C CYS A 176 -17.36 13.08 -14.75
N PHE A 177 -17.09 13.80 -13.66
CA PHE A 177 -18.10 14.10 -12.63
C PHE A 177 -19.22 14.99 -13.15
N GLN A 178 -18.93 15.95 -14.02
CA GLN A 178 -19.95 16.76 -14.68
C GLN A 178 -20.82 15.93 -15.62
N ASN A 179 -20.21 15.12 -16.47
CA ASN A 179 -20.91 14.26 -17.42
C ASN A 179 -21.80 13.23 -16.72
N LYS A 180 -21.39 12.78 -15.52
CA LYS A 180 -22.15 11.83 -14.69
C LYS A 180 -22.98 12.51 -13.60
N ALA A 181 -23.08 13.84 -13.57
CA ALA A 181 -23.73 14.58 -12.47
C ALA A 181 -25.19 14.16 -12.25
N GLN A 182 -25.95 13.88 -13.32
CA GLN A 182 -27.32 13.38 -13.22
C GLN A 182 -27.36 11.97 -12.62
N ALA A 183 -26.52 11.05 -13.08
CA ALA A 183 -26.43 9.68 -12.54
C ALA A 183 -26.00 9.66 -11.06
N ILE A 184 -25.08 10.54 -10.67
CA ILE A 184 -24.66 10.71 -9.26
C ILE A 184 -25.83 11.29 -8.44
N GLY A 185 -26.59 12.24 -9.00
CA GLY A 185 -27.82 12.76 -8.39
C GLY A 185 -28.88 11.67 -8.20
N ASP A 186 -29.05 10.79 -9.19
CA ASP A 186 -29.96 9.64 -9.13
C ASP A 186 -29.51 8.63 -8.07
N CYS A 187 -28.21 8.40 -7.91
CA CYS A 187 -27.65 7.60 -6.81
C CYS A 187 -27.99 8.18 -5.44
N ALA A 188 -27.85 9.50 -5.27
CA ALA A 188 -28.21 10.17 -4.02
C ALA A 188 -29.72 10.06 -3.75
N ASN A 189 -30.56 10.31 -4.77
CA ASN A 189 -32.02 10.17 -4.70
C ASN A 189 -32.46 8.74 -4.38
N ALA A 190 -31.81 7.73 -4.95
CA ALA A 190 -32.08 6.32 -4.67
C ALA A 190 -31.67 5.92 -3.25
N THR A 191 -30.59 6.50 -2.73
CA THR A 191 -30.05 6.17 -1.40
C THR A 191 -30.82 6.86 -0.26
N TYR A 192 -31.15 8.14 -0.42
CA TYR A 192 -31.74 8.97 0.63
C TYR A 192 -33.19 9.40 0.35
N GLY A 193 -33.79 8.99 -0.77
CA GLY A 193 -35.17 9.31 -1.14
C GLY A 193 -35.39 10.81 -1.33
N SER A 194 -36.54 11.33 -0.88
CA SER A 194 -36.88 12.76 -0.95
C SER A 194 -35.94 13.69 -0.16
N TYR A 195 -35.09 13.14 0.73
CA TYR A 195 -34.08 13.88 1.47
C TYR A 195 -32.80 14.15 0.66
N ALA A 196 -32.61 13.48 -0.48
CA ALA A 196 -31.42 13.66 -1.31
C ALA A 196 -31.33 15.06 -1.96
N ASN A 197 -32.49 15.64 -2.30
CA ASN A 197 -32.58 17.03 -2.75
C ASN A 197 -32.25 18.06 -1.64
N GLN A 198 -32.21 17.61 -0.38
CA GLN A 198 -31.96 18.41 0.82
C GLN A 198 -30.54 18.20 1.37
N LEU A 199 -29.73 17.36 0.75
CA LEU A 199 -28.34 17.14 1.15
C LEU A 199 -27.48 18.33 0.68
N PRO A 200 -26.52 18.80 1.51
CA PRO A 200 -25.63 19.92 1.18
C PRO A 200 -24.68 19.67 -0.02
N PHE A 201 -24.75 18.47 -0.62
CA PHE A 201 -23.92 18.00 -1.72
C PHE A 201 -24.77 17.43 -2.86
N ASN A 202 -25.76 18.19 -3.34
CA ASN A 202 -26.37 17.88 -4.63
C ASN A 202 -25.41 18.32 -5.77
N PRO A 203 -24.89 17.40 -6.61
CA PRO A 203 -23.99 17.74 -7.71
C PRO A 203 -24.59 18.71 -8.73
N ALA A 204 -25.92 18.69 -8.90
CA ALA A 204 -26.65 19.52 -9.86
C ALA A 204 -26.58 21.03 -9.53
N ASN A 205 -26.35 21.39 -8.25
CA ASN A 205 -26.35 22.78 -7.78
C ASN A 205 -24.93 23.30 -7.42
N GLY A 206 -23.90 22.44 -7.46
CA GLY A 206 -22.59 22.75 -6.90
C GLY A 206 -22.67 23.23 -5.43
N LEU A 207 -21.62 23.89 -4.92
CA LEU A 207 -21.60 24.61 -3.63
C LEU A 207 -22.63 25.78 -3.55
N SER A 208 -23.54 25.98 -4.52
CA SER A 208 -24.74 26.79 -4.24
C SER A 208 -25.67 26.01 -3.31
N GLY A 209 -25.70 24.68 -3.40
CA GLY A 209 -26.37 23.78 -2.46
C GLY A 209 -25.81 23.81 -1.03
N LEU A 210 -24.60 24.32 -0.82
CA LEU A 210 -24.07 24.55 0.53
C LEU A 210 -24.66 25.82 1.17
N THR A 211 -25.21 26.72 0.36
CA THR A 211 -25.89 27.95 0.80
C THR A 211 -27.41 27.86 0.67
N SER A 212 -27.95 27.13 -0.30
CA SER A 212 -29.39 26.90 -0.50
C SER A 212 -29.90 25.59 0.13
N GLY A 213 -29.05 24.58 0.33
CA GLY A 213 -29.43 23.30 0.94
C GLY A 213 -29.63 23.36 2.45
N ILE A 214 -29.15 24.41 3.12
CA ILE A 214 -29.53 24.67 4.53
C ILE A 214 -30.98 25.17 4.59
N GLY A 215 -31.53 25.69 3.48
CA GLY A 215 -32.83 26.34 3.45
C GLY A 215 -34.05 25.43 3.26
N GLU A 216 -33.86 24.21 2.75
CA GLU A 216 -34.95 23.24 2.52
C GLU A 216 -34.94 22.07 3.51
N LEU A 217 -34.16 22.16 4.59
CA LEU A 217 -34.14 21.17 5.66
C LEU A 217 -35.44 21.26 6.46
N LYS A 218 -36.46 20.47 6.10
CA LYS A 218 -37.66 20.29 6.92
C LYS A 218 -37.35 19.66 8.29
N ASN A 219 -36.22 18.95 8.41
CA ASN A 219 -35.66 18.44 9.65
C ASN A 219 -34.13 18.39 9.53
N ILE A 220 -33.41 18.90 10.54
CA ILE A 220 -31.94 18.82 10.62
C ILE A 220 -31.58 17.35 10.89
N PRO A 221 -30.79 16.66 10.02
CA PRO A 221 -30.36 15.30 10.28
C PRO A 221 -29.55 15.23 11.56
N SER A 222 -29.87 14.27 12.43
CA SER A 222 -29.03 13.96 13.59
C SER A 222 -27.67 13.47 13.10
N LEU A 223 -26.58 14.07 13.60
CA LEU A 223 -25.22 13.67 13.25
C LEU A 223 -24.84 12.37 13.98
N ILE A 224 -25.48 11.26 13.61
CA ILE A 224 -25.33 9.95 14.24
C ILE A 224 -24.96 8.92 13.16
N PHE A 225 -23.86 8.19 13.37
CA PHE A 225 -23.39 7.12 12.50
C PHE A 225 -23.92 5.77 12.99
N ASP A 226 -25.20 5.50 12.72
CA ASP A 226 -25.85 4.22 13.01
C ASP A 226 -25.73 3.22 11.84
N ASP A 227 -26.13 1.96 12.05
CA ASP A 227 -26.10 0.90 11.03
C ASP A 227 -26.77 1.33 9.72
N LYS A 228 -27.87 2.10 9.81
CA LYS A 228 -28.58 2.63 8.66
C LYS A 228 -27.76 3.67 7.90
N ALA A 229 -27.10 4.59 8.59
CA ALA A 229 -26.21 5.58 7.99
C ALA A 229 -25.02 4.91 7.28
N CYS A 230 -24.43 3.87 7.88
CA CYS A 230 -23.33 3.11 7.31
C CYS A 230 -23.73 2.32 6.07
N ARG A 231 -24.89 1.64 6.08
CA ARG A 231 -25.43 0.94 4.90
C ARG A 231 -25.81 1.89 3.78
N ASN A 232 -26.32 3.08 4.11
CA ASN A 232 -26.61 4.10 3.11
C ASN A 232 -25.33 4.66 2.48
N MET A 233 -24.27 4.86 3.28
CA MET A 233 -22.96 5.27 2.76
C MET A 233 -22.36 4.22 1.82
N ASP A 234 -22.48 2.94 2.16
CA ASP A 234 -22.05 1.83 1.30
C ASP A 234 -22.81 1.79 -0.03
N LYS A 235 -24.15 1.87 0.03
CA LYS A 235 -25.00 1.93 -1.18
C LYS A 235 -24.68 3.13 -2.07
N LEU A 236 -24.45 4.30 -1.47
CA LEU A 236 -24.08 5.51 -2.21
C LEU A 236 -22.73 5.32 -2.89
N GLN A 237 -21.73 4.79 -2.18
CA GLN A 237 -20.41 4.51 -2.73
C GLN A 237 -20.51 3.59 -3.94
N THR A 238 -21.15 2.41 -3.79
CA THR A 238 -21.28 1.45 -4.90
C THR A 238 -21.94 2.09 -6.11
N CYS A 239 -23.06 2.80 -5.92
CA CYS A 239 -23.78 3.44 -7.02
C CYS A 239 -22.94 4.52 -7.73
N VAL A 240 -22.28 5.39 -6.96
CA VAL A 240 -21.50 6.51 -7.53
C VAL A 240 -20.22 6.01 -8.21
N VAL A 241 -19.54 5.03 -7.63
CA VAL A 241 -18.35 4.41 -8.25
C VAL A 241 -18.74 3.74 -9.56
N THR A 242 -19.79 2.93 -9.59
CA THR A 242 -20.29 2.31 -10.84
C THR A 242 -20.70 3.35 -11.89
N ALA A 243 -21.27 4.49 -11.48
CA ALA A 243 -21.59 5.57 -12.42
C ALA A 243 -20.33 6.19 -13.05
N LEU A 244 -19.25 6.32 -12.27
CA LEU A 244 -17.98 6.90 -12.68
C LEU A 244 -17.07 5.93 -13.45
N GLU A 245 -17.23 4.62 -13.26
CA GLU A 245 -16.57 3.59 -14.09
C GLU A 245 -16.92 3.73 -15.58
N GLY A 246 -18.07 4.32 -15.89
CA GLY A 246 -18.48 4.63 -17.26
C GLY A 246 -17.83 5.87 -17.87
N CYS A 247 -16.70 6.36 -17.33
CA CYS A 247 -15.89 7.44 -17.91
C CYS A 247 -14.72 6.89 -18.75
N GLU A 248 -14.13 7.73 -19.60
CA GLU A 248 -13.01 7.33 -20.48
C GLU A 248 -11.78 6.81 -19.70
N ASP A 249 -11.55 7.38 -18.52
CA ASP A 249 -10.47 7.01 -17.61
C ASP A 249 -11.12 6.50 -16.30
N PRO A 250 -10.73 5.31 -15.79
CA PRO A 250 -11.27 4.76 -14.54
C PRO A 250 -10.69 5.42 -13.28
N THR A 251 -9.62 6.22 -13.41
CA THR A 251 -8.94 6.87 -12.28
C THR A 251 -9.86 7.69 -11.38
N PRO A 252 -10.84 8.49 -11.88
CA PRO A 252 -11.79 9.22 -11.05
C PRO A 252 -12.69 8.30 -10.20
N ALA A 253 -13.07 7.14 -10.73
CA ALA A 253 -13.86 6.14 -10.00
C ALA A 253 -13.03 5.49 -8.88
N ASN A 254 -11.80 5.07 -9.20
CA ASN A 254 -10.87 4.44 -8.27
C ASN A 254 -10.47 5.37 -7.11
N LEU A 255 -10.18 6.64 -7.42
CA LEU A 255 -9.85 7.64 -6.40
C LEU A 255 -11.04 7.92 -5.49
N LEU A 256 -12.25 8.00 -6.04
CA LEU A 256 -13.45 8.22 -5.24
C LEU A 256 -13.76 7.00 -4.35
N ASP A 257 -13.63 5.78 -4.87
CA ASP A 257 -13.78 4.56 -4.10
C ASP A 257 -12.79 4.51 -2.92
N SER A 258 -11.53 4.88 -3.19
CA SER A 258 -10.49 4.98 -2.16
C SER A 258 -10.84 6.01 -1.08
N ILE A 259 -11.44 7.15 -1.43
CA ILE A 259 -11.92 8.16 -0.47
C ILE A 259 -13.03 7.59 0.41
N PHE A 260 -14.03 6.92 -0.16
CA PHE A 260 -15.13 6.34 0.61
C PHE A 260 -14.65 5.25 1.56
N ASN A 261 -13.74 4.38 1.11
CA ASN A 261 -13.13 3.36 1.96
C ASN A 261 -12.31 4.00 3.11
N TYR A 262 -11.61 5.10 2.83
CA TYR A 262 -10.88 5.84 3.86
C TYR A 262 -11.82 6.48 4.90
N ILE A 263 -12.97 7.02 4.46
CA ILE A 263 -14.01 7.57 5.35
C ILE A 263 -14.64 6.46 6.21
N LYS A 264 -14.93 5.28 5.62
CA LYS A 264 -15.46 4.12 6.36
C LYS A 264 -14.55 3.69 7.51
N LYS A 265 -13.23 3.62 7.26
CA LYS A 265 -12.22 3.25 8.28
C LYS A 265 -12.13 4.22 9.46
N VAL A 266 -12.52 5.49 9.28
CA VAL A 266 -12.44 6.51 10.36
C VAL A 266 -13.80 6.83 10.98
N THR A 267 -14.81 6.02 10.64
CA THR A 267 -16.15 6.09 11.21
C THR A 267 -16.51 4.76 11.89
N PRO A 268 -17.51 4.72 12.77
CA PRO A 268 -18.01 3.46 13.35
C PRO A 268 -18.49 2.42 12.31
N CYS A 269 -18.60 2.80 11.04
CA CYS A 269 -19.05 1.96 9.94
C CYS A 269 -18.10 0.81 9.61
N GLU A 270 -16.80 0.93 9.90
CA GLU A 270 -15.83 -0.17 9.71
C GLU A 270 -16.25 -1.43 10.48
N LYS A 271 -16.69 -1.27 11.73
CA LYS A 271 -17.11 -2.38 12.59
C LYS A 271 -18.50 -2.90 12.24
N MET A 272 -19.40 -2.04 11.78
CA MET A 272 -20.80 -2.41 11.51
C MET A 272 -21.04 -3.05 10.14
N LEU A 273 -20.19 -2.76 9.14
CA LEU A 273 -20.28 -3.37 7.82
C LEU A 273 -19.59 -4.74 7.74
N GLY A 274 -18.80 -5.13 8.75
CA GLY A 274 -18.11 -6.43 8.83
C GLY A 274 -19.02 -7.64 9.13
N ASP A 275 -20.27 -7.42 9.57
CA ASP A 275 -21.20 -8.49 10.00
C ASP A 275 -22.30 -8.85 8.95
N ALA A 276 -22.22 -8.35 7.70
CA ALA A 276 -23.25 -8.59 6.68
C ALA A 276 -22.86 -9.71 5.68
N PRO A 277 -23.76 -10.69 5.39
CA PRO A 277 -23.50 -11.71 4.36
C PRO A 277 -23.46 -11.10 2.96
N LEU A 278 -22.46 -11.49 2.17
CA LEU A 278 -22.32 -11.12 0.76
C LEU A 278 -23.56 -11.56 -0.06
N PRO A 279 -24.10 -10.70 -0.96
CA PRO A 279 -25.20 -11.10 -1.84
C PRO A 279 -24.71 -12.04 -2.97
N PRO A 280 -25.56 -12.99 -3.41
CA PRO A 280 -25.17 -14.02 -4.38
C PRO A 280 -24.93 -13.41 -5.77
N GLN A 281 -23.72 -13.61 -6.31
CA GLN A 281 -23.43 -13.32 -7.71
C GLN A 281 -24.22 -14.26 -8.62
N ALA A 282 -24.74 -13.70 -9.71
CA ALA A 282 -25.60 -14.36 -10.67
C ALA A 282 -24.92 -15.60 -11.28
N GLN A 283 -25.51 -16.76 -11.05
CA GLN A 283 -25.15 -18.03 -11.67
C GLN A 283 -25.40 -17.96 -13.18
N THR A 284 -24.35 -18.06 -13.98
CA THR A 284 -24.46 -18.56 -15.34
C THR A 284 -24.69 -20.07 -15.29
N MET A 285 -25.83 -20.52 -15.82
CA MET A 285 -26.19 -21.94 -15.86
C MET A 285 -25.20 -22.74 -16.72
N PRO A 286 -24.90 -24.01 -16.36
CA PRO A 286 -24.02 -24.87 -17.13
C PRO A 286 -24.78 -25.53 -18.30
N SER A 287 -24.23 -25.42 -19.51
CA SER A 287 -24.60 -26.30 -20.62
C SER A 287 -23.96 -27.66 -20.41
N SER A 288 -24.82 -28.65 -20.16
CA SER A 288 -24.49 -30.06 -20.00
C SER A 288 -24.15 -30.70 -21.35
N ALA A 289 -23.00 -31.36 -21.44
CA ALA A 289 -22.73 -32.38 -22.44
C ALA A 289 -21.95 -33.53 -21.78
N THR A 290 -22.72 -34.51 -21.31
CA THR A 290 -22.28 -35.79 -20.79
C THR A 290 -21.64 -36.60 -21.93
N ARG A 291 -20.40 -37.08 -21.75
CA ARG A 291 -19.91 -38.26 -22.45
C ARG A 291 -19.07 -39.14 -21.54
N ASN A 292 -19.74 -40.17 -21.01
CA ASN A 292 -19.14 -41.40 -20.52
C ASN A 292 -18.44 -42.14 -21.66
N VAL A 293 -17.16 -42.46 -21.49
CA VAL A 293 -16.58 -43.73 -21.96
C VAL A 293 -15.55 -44.16 -20.93
N GLY A 294 -15.88 -45.22 -20.17
CA GLY A 294 -14.87 -46.01 -19.47
C GLY A 294 -14.29 -47.06 -20.40
N PHE A 295 -12.99 -47.35 -20.27
CA PHE A 295 -12.43 -48.67 -20.57
C PHE A 295 -11.19 -48.92 -19.72
N ALA A 296 -11.03 -50.18 -19.36
CA ALA A 296 -10.17 -50.73 -18.34
C ALA A 296 -8.73 -51.02 -18.82
N ALA A 297 -7.83 -51.08 -17.82
CA ALA A 297 -6.69 -52.00 -17.67
C ALA A 297 -5.61 -52.07 -18.76
N LEU A 298 -4.34 -51.90 -18.37
CA LEU A 298 -3.43 -53.04 -18.10
C LEU A 298 -2.05 -52.57 -17.58
N ALA A 299 -1.53 -53.36 -16.65
CA ALA A 299 -0.18 -53.29 -16.11
C ALA A 299 0.90 -53.79 -17.11
N ILE A 300 2.16 -53.41 -16.91
CA ILE A 300 3.34 -54.29 -16.81
C ILE A 300 4.60 -53.47 -16.50
N ALA A 301 5.46 -54.07 -15.67
CA ALA A 301 6.65 -53.56 -15.01
C ALA A 301 7.93 -53.59 -15.87
N ALA A 302 8.94 -52.79 -15.48
CA ALA A 302 10.37 -53.14 -15.34
C ALA A 302 11.16 -51.87 -14.97
N LEU A 303 11.65 -51.71 -13.73
CA LEU A 303 13.03 -52.04 -13.32
C LEU A 303 14.11 -51.55 -14.31
N ASN A 304 14.81 -50.46 -13.95
CA ASN A 304 16.28 -50.47 -13.82
C ASN A 304 16.80 -49.15 -13.21
N ASN A 305 17.25 -49.27 -11.97
CA ASN A 305 18.27 -48.41 -11.38
C ASN A 305 19.64 -49.10 -11.67
N PRO A 306 20.75 -48.36 -11.79
CA PRO A 306 21.56 -48.24 -10.57
C PRO A 306 22.23 -46.89 -10.37
N CYS A 307 22.37 -46.56 -9.09
CA CYS A 307 23.30 -45.59 -8.53
C CYS A 307 24.74 -45.74 -9.05
N SER A 308 25.44 -44.63 -9.24
CA SER A 308 26.78 -44.45 -8.64
C SER A 308 27.20 -42.98 -8.65
N ALA A 309 27.83 -42.61 -7.53
CA ALA A 309 28.44 -41.32 -7.25
C ALA A 309 29.66 -41.05 -8.13
N PHE A 310 29.95 -39.79 -8.47
CA PHE A 310 31.33 -39.32 -8.69
C PHE A 310 31.44 -37.79 -8.52
N SER A 311 32.17 -37.37 -7.49
CA SER A 311 32.86 -36.07 -7.41
C SER A 311 33.90 -35.96 -8.53
N ILE A 312 34.10 -34.79 -9.13
CA ILE A 312 35.39 -34.25 -9.67
C ILE A 312 35.14 -32.77 -10.02
N ARG A 313 35.66 -31.80 -9.26
CA ARG A 313 36.94 -31.09 -9.46
C ARG A 313 37.15 -30.45 -10.84
N LYS A 314 37.08 -29.11 -10.85
CA LYS A 314 37.61 -28.16 -11.84
C LYS A 314 38.89 -28.66 -12.54
N LYS A 315 38.90 -28.58 -13.87
CA LYS A 315 40.13 -28.30 -14.65
C LYS A 315 39.81 -27.33 -15.79
N ILE A 316 40.62 -26.29 -15.82
CA ILE A 316 40.75 -25.24 -16.83
C ILE A 316 41.27 -25.87 -18.12
N ASN A 317 40.72 -25.47 -19.27
CA ASN A 317 41.53 -25.35 -20.48
C ASN A 317 41.01 -24.21 -21.38
N SER A 318 41.92 -23.31 -21.74
CA SER A 318 41.70 -22.14 -22.59
C SER A 318 42.03 -22.44 -24.06
N GLN A 319 41.47 -21.60 -24.94
CA GLN A 319 41.81 -21.29 -26.35
C GLN A 319 40.56 -21.47 -27.23
N GLY A 320 40.05 -20.50 -27.98
CA GLY A 320 40.43 -19.11 -28.24
C GLY A 320 39.59 -18.60 -29.42
N GLY A 321 39.32 -17.28 -29.50
CA GLY A 321 38.63 -16.69 -30.67
C GLY A 321 37.81 -15.44 -30.37
N LYS A 322 38.50 -14.33 -30.08
CA LYS A 322 37.97 -13.00 -29.73
C LYS A 322 37.15 -12.34 -30.84
N ARG A 323 36.14 -11.55 -30.45
CA ARG A 323 36.04 -10.15 -30.89
C ARG A 323 35.71 -9.27 -29.68
N ALA A 324 36.58 -8.30 -29.44
CA ALA A 324 36.64 -7.47 -28.25
C ALA A 324 35.62 -6.33 -28.31
N GLU A 325 34.89 -6.13 -27.21
CA GLU A 325 34.31 -4.84 -26.87
C GLU A 325 34.90 -4.45 -25.52
N VAL A 326 35.49 -3.26 -25.47
CA VAL A 326 36.39 -2.79 -24.42
C VAL A 326 35.58 -2.48 -23.17
N THR A 327 35.65 -3.35 -22.15
CA THR A 327 35.20 -3.02 -20.79
C THR A 327 36.34 -2.29 -20.10
N SER A 328 36.21 -0.97 -19.99
CA SER A 328 37.06 -0.17 -19.11
C SER A 328 36.72 -0.53 -17.66
N ASP A 329 37.67 -1.16 -16.97
CA ASP A 329 37.69 -1.32 -15.51
C ASP A 329 37.73 0.08 -14.87
N ASP A 330 36.58 0.66 -14.56
CA ASP A 330 36.45 1.81 -13.66
C ASP A 330 35.64 1.37 -12.43
N ASP A 331 36.34 0.80 -11.46
CA ASP A 331 35.85 0.37 -10.14
C ASP A 331 35.59 1.57 -9.19
N SER A 332 35.23 2.74 -9.74
CA SER A 332 34.89 3.95 -9.00
C SER A 332 33.37 4.13 -8.89
N LEU A 333 32.67 3.09 -8.40
CA LEU A 333 31.28 3.26 -7.97
C LEU A 333 31.25 3.97 -6.62
N ASN A 334 30.59 5.14 -6.60
CA ASN A 334 30.41 5.99 -5.43
C ASN A 334 29.86 5.19 -4.24
N ASP A 335 30.66 5.07 -3.17
CA ASP A 335 30.33 4.38 -1.92
C ASP A 335 29.20 5.07 -1.11
N ALA A 336 28.59 6.12 -1.67
CA ALA A 336 27.52 6.94 -1.10
C ALA A 336 26.11 6.62 -1.61
N CYS A 337 25.92 5.60 -2.47
CA CYS A 337 24.60 5.22 -2.96
C CYS A 337 23.98 4.14 -2.08
N SER A 338 22.68 4.28 -1.78
CA SER A 338 21.88 3.24 -1.13
C SER A 338 21.80 2.00 -2.05
N ILE A 339 21.95 0.80 -1.48
CA ILE A 339 21.86 -0.46 -2.24
C ILE A 339 20.44 -0.67 -2.80
N ALA A 340 19.44 0.00 -2.21
CA ALA A 340 18.04 -0.03 -2.63
C ALA A 340 17.86 0.34 -4.12
N SER A 341 18.55 1.37 -4.60
CA SER A 341 18.43 1.84 -5.99
C SER A 341 19.18 0.98 -7.01
N GLY A 342 20.12 0.13 -6.58
CA GLY A 342 20.91 -0.72 -7.46
C GLY A 342 20.31 -2.10 -7.72
N GLN A 343 19.30 -2.50 -6.95
CA GLN A 343 18.65 -3.82 -7.07
C GLN A 343 17.40 -3.80 -7.98
N SER A 344 16.80 -2.64 -8.24
CA SER A 344 15.65 -2.52 -9.17
C SER A 344 16.08 -2.70 -10.64
N ASP A 345 17.31 -2.34 -10.98
CA ASP A 345 17.76 -2.33 -12.38
C ASP A 345 18.22 -3.70 -12.90
N ASN A 346 18.47 -4.67 -12.01
CA ASN A 346 19.08 -5.96 -12.37
C ASN A 346 18.22 -7.20 -12.10
N ARG A 347 16.96 -7.05 -11.65
CA ARG A 347 16.03 -8.18 -11.61
C ARG A 347 15.32 -8.30 -12.95
N SER A 348 16.10 -8.78 -13.91
CA SER A 348 15.77 -9.02 -15.31
C SER A 348 14.31 -9.41 -15.55
N VAL A 349 13.64 -8.61 -16.39
CA VAL A 349 12.59 -9.11 -17.28
C VAL A 349 13.23 -10.25 -18.07
N LEU A 350 12.76 -11.49 -17.88
CA LEU A 350 13.02 -12.56 -18.83
C LEU A 350 12.20 -12.25 -20.11
N GLU A 351 12.71 -11.34 -20.94
CA GLU A 351 12.27 -11.17 -22.33
C GLU A 351 13.15 -12.07 -23.21
N ASP A 352 12.99 -13.39 -23.04
CA ASP A 352 13.39 -14.41 -24.02
C ASP A 352 12.28 -15.48 -24.05
N VAL A 353 11.06 -15.06 -24.38
CA VAL A 353 10.05 -15.99 -24.89
C VAL A 353 10.34 -16.13 -26.38
N ASN A 354 10.97 -17.25 -26.70
CA ASN A 354 11.19 -17.75 -28.05
C ASN A 354 9.88 -17.66 -28.85
N ASP A 355 9.91 -16.99 -30.00
CA ASP A 355 8.81 -16.84 -30.97
C ASP A 355 8.45 -18.19 -31.62
N ASN A 356 7.90 -19.11 -30.83
CA ASN A 356 7.12 -20.21 -31.35
C ASN A 356 5.74 -20.11 -30.70
N GLU A 357 4.73 -19.73 -31.49
CA GLU A 357 3.31 -19.91 -31.17
C GLU A 357 3.02 -21.41 -30.98
N ILE A 358 3.42 -21.94 -29.84
CA ILE A 358 3.00 -23.26 -29.35
C ILE A 358 1.87 -22.97 -28.38
N ASP A 359 0.65 -23.15 -28.89
CA ASP A 359 -0.65 -23.28 -28.22
C ASP A 359 -0.59 -23.13 -26.68
N ASP A 360 -1.01 -21.95 -26.20
CA ASP A 360 -0.98 -21.52 -24.79
C ASP A 360 -1.71 -22.52 -23.86
N VAL A 361 -2.69 -23.23 -24.42
CA VAL A 361 -3.46 -24.28 -23.74
C VAL A 361 -2.61 -25.51 -23.42
N THR A 362 -1.80 -26.01 -24.37
CA THR A 362 -0.96 -27.20 -24.13
C THR A 362 0.17 -26.92 -23.16
N GLN A 363 0.67 -25.69 -23.08
CA GLN A 363 1.66 -25.29 -22.07
C GLN A 363 1.06 -25.23 -20.66
N GLN A 364 -0.18 -24.74 -20.54
CA GLN A 364 -0.90 -24.69 -19.28
C GLN A 364 -1.25 -26.11 -18.78
N GLU A 365 -1.73 -27.00 -19.66
CA GLU A 365 -2.02 -28.40 -19.31
C GLU A 365 -0.76 -29.16 -18.85
N ALA A 366 0.35 -29.02 -19.58
CA ALA A 366 1.62 -29.66 -19.20
C ALA A 366 2.16 -29.14 -17.86
N PHE A 367 1.92 -27.87 -17.56
CA PHE A 367 2.27 -27.28 -16.26
C PHE A 367 1.41 -27.85 -15.13
N GLU A 368 0.10 -27.94 -15.32
CA GLU A 368 -0.82 -28.49 -14.33
C GLU A 368 -0.56 -29.98 -14.07
N GLU A 369 -0.21 -30.74 -15.10
CA GLU A 369 0.22 -32.14 -14.97
C GLU A 369 1.45 -32.25 -14.08
N LYS A 370 2.48 -31.42 -14.34
CA LYS A 370 3.71 -31.41 -13.53
C LYS A 370 3.45 -30.99 -12.08
N LEU A 371 2.56 -30.03 -11.85
CA LEU A 371 2.16 -29.62 -10.51
C LEU A 371 1.41 -30.75 -9.79
N LYS A 372 0.51 -31.45 -10.50
CA LYS A 372 -0.21 -32.60 -9.98
C LYS A 372 0.75 -33.74 -9.59
N GLU A 373 1.71 -34.07 -10.44
CA GLU A 373 2.75 -35.06 -10.13
C GLU A 373 3.57 -34.69 -8.88
N ALA A 374 3.92 -33.40 -8.74
CA ALA A 374 4.64 -32.92 -7.56
C ALA A 374 3.79 -33.02 -6.28
N ILE A 375 2.49 -32.69 -6.35
CA ILE A 375 1.54 -32.83 -5.24
C ILE A 375 1.36 -34.30 -4.85
N ASP A 376 1.12 -35.18 -5.82
CA ASP A 376 1.00 -36.63 -5.59
C ASP A 376 2.30 -37.19 -4.95
N GLY A 377 3.44 -36.61 -5.34
CA GLY A 377 4.76 -36.94 -4.81
C GLY A 377 5.02 -36.54 -3.35
N LEU A 378 4.20 -35.65 -2.75
CA LEU A 378 4.37 -35.20 -1.36
C LEU A 378 4.22 -36.35 -0.35
N THR A 379 3.52 -37.42 -0.70
CA THR A 379 3.27 -38.57 0.19
C THR A 379 4.17 -39.78 -0.09
N GLN A 380 5.21 -39.61 -0.90
CA GLN A 380 6.14 -40.69 -1.24
C GLN A 380 6.82 -41.31 -0.01
N LYS A 381 7.12 -42.61 -0.08
CA LYS A 381 7.79 -43.33 1.03
C LYS A 381 9.21 -42.83 1.29
N ASN A 382 9.92 -42.42 0.24
CA ASN A 382 11.30 -41.95 0.31
C ASN A 382 11.37 -40.48 0.76
N THR A 383 12.06 -40.21 1.86
CA THR A 383 12.26 -38.86 2.40
C THR A 383 12.87 -37.89 1.38
N LYS A 384 13.93 -38.29 0.66
CA LYS A 384 14.55 -37.41 -0.35
C LYS A 384 13.58 -37.08 -1.49
N GLY A 385 12.75 -38.06 -1.88
CA GLY A 385 11.70 -37.87 -2.89
C GLY A 385 10.65 -36.87 -2.42
N ARG A 386 10.15 -37.00 -1.19
CA ARG A 386 9.21 -36.04 -0.60
C ARG A 386 9.77 -34.63 -0.55
N VAL A 387 11.01 -34.45 -0.05
CA VAL A 387 11.65 -33.13 0.02
C VAL A 387 11.75 -32.49 -1.36
N ALA A 388 12.14 -33.25 -2.38
CA ALA A 388 12.18 -32.76 -3.75
C ALA A 388 10.80 -32.35 -4.28
N CYS A 389 9.74 -33.06 -3.88
CA CYS A 389 8.37 -32.71 -4.22
C CYS A 389 7.90 -31.43 -3.49
N PHE A 390 8.17 -31.28 -2.19
CA PHE A 390 7.89 -30.04 -1.45
C PHE A 390 8.54 -28.84 -2.14
N GLN A 391 9.84 -28.92 -2.41
CA GLN A 391 10.59 -27.86 -3.10
C GLN A 391 10.10 -27.63 -4.54
N GLY A 392 9.59 -28.68 -5.20
CA GLY A 392 8.98 -28.60 -6.52
C GLY A 392 7.70 -27.76 -6.49
N VAL A 393 6.79 -28.07 -5.57
CA VAL A 393 5.55 -27.31 -5.36
C VAL A 393 5.86 -25.87 -4.93
N GLU A 394 6.82 -25.66 -4.01
CA GLU A 394 7.24 -24.31 -3.60
C GLU A 394 7.69 -23.45 -4.79
N LYS A 395 8.57 -24.00 -5.64
CA LYS A 395 9.07 -23.28 -6.81
C LYS A 395 7.93 -22.91 -7.76
N ILE A 396 6.97 -23.80 -7.94
CA ILE A 396 5.82 -23.57 -8.80
C ILE A 396 4.93 -22.47 -8.21
N PHE A 397 4.54 -22.58 -6.94
CA PHE A 397 3.69 -21.60 -6.27
C PHE A 397 4.33 -20.22 -6.13
N ALA A 398 5.67 -20.14 -6.13
CA ALA A 398 6.38 -18.87 -6.07
C ALA A 398 6.39 -18.11 -7.41
N ILE A 399 6.23 -18.81 -8.54
CA ILE A 399 6.36 -18.23 -9.89
C ILE A 399 5.07 -18.26 -10.72
N LYS A 400 3.99 -18.83 -10.18
CA LYS A 400 2.68 -18.95 -10.83
C LYS A 400 1.58 -18.78 -9.80
N TYR A 401 0.48 -18.15 -10.21
CA TYR A 401 -0.73 -17.99 -9.42
C TYR A 401 -1.86 -18.83 -10.03
N VAL A 402 -2.32 -19.86 -9.33
CA VAL A 402 -3.32 -20.84 -9.81
C VAL A 402 -4.33 -21.19 -8.69
N PRO A 403 -5.09 -20.19 -8.19
CA PRO A 403 -5.93 -20.33 -7.00
C PRO A 403 -6.97 -21.45 -7.10
N GLU A 404 -7.71 -21.55 -8.22
CA GLU A 404 -8.78 -22.54 -8.40
C GLU A 404 -8.26 -23.98 -8.36
N PHE A 405 -7.18 -24.27 -9.09
CA PHE A 405 -6.55 -25.60 -9.11
C PHE A 405 -6.08 -26.04 -7.73
N VAL A 406 -5.54 -25.09 -6.95
CA VAL A 406 -5.01 -25.33 -5.60
C VAL A 406 -6.15 -25.48 -4.59
N GLU A 407 -7.21 -24.70 -4.71
CA GLU A 407 -8.40 -24.76 -3.84
C GLU A 407 -9.09 -26.12 -3.91
N ASP A 408 -9.12 -26.76 -5.08
CA ASP A 408 -9.63 -28.13 -5.26
C ASP A 408 -8.78 -29.19 -4.54
N ARG A 409 -7.50 -28.91 -4.30
CA ARG A 409 -6.51 -29.85 -3.73
C ARG A 409 -6.01 -29.45 -2.35
N LYS A 410 -6.55 -28.38 -1.78
CA LYS A 410 -6.10 -27.77 -0.51
C LYS A 410 -5.94 -28.79 0.61
N MET A 411 -6.88 -29.73 0.75
CA MET A 411 -6.87 -30.71 1.84
C MET A 411 -5.68 -31.66 1.75
N THR A 412 -5.34 -32.11 0.55
CA THR A 412 -4.19 -33.00 0.31
C THR A 412 -2.87 -32.28 0.56
N ILE A 413 -2.77 -31.02 0.12
CA ILE A 413 -1.56 -30.21 0.29
C ILE A 413 -1.39 -29.86 1.79
N ALA A 414 -2.46 -29.43 2.47
CA ALA A 414 -2.46 -29.13 3.89
C ALA A 414 -2.11 -30.34 4.77
N ASP A 415 -2.72 -31.51 4.51
CA ASP A 415 -2.38 -32.76 5.22
C ASP A 415 -0.91 -33.17 4.99
N SER A 416 -0.40 -32.95 3.78
CA SER A 416 1.02 -33.19 3.46
C SER A 416 1.94 -32.24 4.23
N ILE A 417 1.62 -30.94 4.27
CA ILE A 417 2.34 -29.92 5.05
C ILE A 417 2.35 -30.32 6.54
N GLU A 418 1.19 -30.64 7.11
CA GLU A 418 1.07 -31.02 8.51
C GLU A 418 1.93 -32.26 8.84
N LYS A 419 1.89 -33.28 7.98
CA LYS A 419 2.75 -34.48 8.11
C LYS A 419 4.23 -34.14 7.96
N GLY A 420 4.59 -33.28 7.02
CA GLY A 420 5.96 -32.81 6.80
C GLY A 420 6.50 -32.06 8.02
N LEU A 421 5.68 -31.25 8.67
CA LEU A 421 6.03 -30.53 9.91
C LEU A 421 6.16 -31.47 11.10
N LYS A 422 5.16 -32.33 11.35
CA LYS A 422 5.11 -33.22 12.53
C LYS A 422 6.12 -34.36 12.44
N LYS A 423 6.17 -35.05 11.30
CA LYS A 423 6.94 -36.29 11.10
C LYS A 423 8.25 -36.09 10.34
N GLY A 424 8.33 -35.07 9.47
CA GLY A 424 9.55 -34.74 8.75
C GLY A 424 10.64 -34.21 9.67
N ARG A 425 11.86 -34.09 9.14
CA ARG A 425 13.03 -33.55 9.85
C ARG A 425 13.91 -32.72 8.91
N GLY A 426 14.64 -31.75 9.45
CA GLY A 426 15.62 -30.96 8.71
C GLY A 426 14.99 -30.22 7.54
N GLU A 427 15.48 -30.47 6.32
CA GLU A 427 14.99 -29.83 5.09
C GLU A 427 13.50 -30.08 4.83
N GLU A 428 12.96 -31.23 5.23
CA GLU A 428 11.53 -31.53 5.04
C GLU A 428 10.64 -30.59 5.85
N GLN A 429 11.03 -30.31 7.11
CA GLN A 429 10.28 -29.39 7.97
C GLN A 429 10.38 -27.95 7.47
N SER A 430 11.56 -27.50 7.07
CA SER A 430 11.72 -26.14 6.52
C SER A 430 10.95 -25.95 5.22
N SER A 431 10.94 -26.97 4.35
CA SER A 431 10.20 -26.92 3.09
C SER A 431 8.69 -26.95 3.34
N ALA A 432 8.21 -27.81 4.25
CA ALA A 432 6.80 -27.84 4.64
C ALA A 432 6.33 -26.51 5.26
N ALA A 433 7.13 -25.90 6.13
CA ALA A 433 6.84 -24.60 6.72
C ALA A 433 6.73 -23.51 5.64
N ARG A 434 7.68 -23.45 4.70
CA ARG A 434 7.63 -22.50 3.59
C ARG A 434 6.45 -22.76 2.65
N LEU A 435 6.16 -24.02 2.33
CA LEU A 435 5.01 -24.35 1.49
C LEU A 435 3.68 -23.93 2.13
N SER A 436 3.56 -23.95 3.46
CA SER A 436 2.37 -23.41 4.15
C SER A 436 2.13 -21.94 3.82
N THR A 437 3.17 -21.11 3.82
CA THR A 437 3.05 -19.68 3.48
C THR A 437 2.72 -19.45 2.01
N LEU A 438 3.30 -20.26 1.10
CA LEU A 438 2.97 -20.18 -0.33
C LEU A 438 1.54 -20.65 -0.60
N LEU A 439 1.03 -21.60 0.17
CA LEU A 439 -0.36 -22.03 0.08
C LEU A 439 -1.30 -20.88 0.49
N CYS A 440 -0.97 -20.09 1.52
CA CYS A 440 -1.70 -18.85 1.84
C CYS A 440 -1.70 -17.85 0.68
N VAL A 441 -0.55 -17.68 0.01
CA VAL A 441 -0.46 -16.81 -1.18
C VAL A 441 -1.40 -17.29 -2.29
N GLN A 442 -1.50 -18.60 -2.52
CA GLN A 442 -2.40 -19.14 -3.55
C GLN A 442 -3.88 -19.02 -3.15
N LEU A 443 -4.19 -19.26 -1.87
CA LEU A 443 -5.55 -19.38 -1.37
C LEU A 443 -6.11 -18.10 -0.76
N GLY A 444 -5.40 -16.98 -0.77
CA GLY A 444 -5.74 -15.76 -0.02
C GLY A 444 -7.16 -15.20 -0.19
N MET A 445 -7.86 -15.56 -1.27
CA MET A 445 -9.25 -15.18 -1.53
C MET A 445 -10.29 -16.11 -0.90
N TYR A 446 -9.87 -17.20 -0.27
CA TYR A 446 -10.72 -18.25 0.27
C TYR A 446 -10.53 -18.37 1.79
N ASP A 447 -11.62 -18.63 2.51
CA ASP A 447 -11.62 -18.88 3.96
C ASP A 447 -10.77 -20.12 4.35
N SER A 448 -10.45 -20.96 3.36
CA SER A 448 -9.57 -22.12 3.52
C SER A 448 -8.16 -21.75 3.96
N ALA A 449 -7.65 -20.58 3.53
CA ALA A 449 -6.33 -20.09 3.93
C ALA A 449 -6.27 -19.81 5.44
N GLU A 450 -7.26 -19.10 5.97
CA GLU A 450 -7.35 -18.78 7.40
C GLU A 450 -7.46 -20.04 8.27
N THR A 451 -8.32 -20.99 7.86
CA THR A 451 -8.52 -22.25 8.59
C THR A 451 -7.21 -23.04 8.69
N MET A 452 -6.48 -23.15 7.58
CA MET A 452 -5.18 -23.81 7.56
C MET A 452 -4.15 -23.11 8.45
N CYS A 453 -4.09 -21.77 8.43
CA CYS A 453 -3.19 -21.01 9.30
C CYS A 453 -3.45 -21.33 10.78
N LYS A 454 -4.71 -21.38 11.19
CA LYS A 454 -5.13 -21.73 12.56
C LYS A 454 -4.70 -23.15 12.93
N ASP A 455 -4.92 -24.13 12.05
CA ASP A 455 -4.56 -25.53 12.29
C ASP A 455 -3.04 -25.74 12.44
N LEU A 456 -2.24 -25.02 11.64
CA LEU A 456 -0.78 -25.15 11.62
C LEU A 456 -0.08 -24.33 12.72
N LYS A 457 -0.69 -23.26 13.24
CA LYS A 457 -0.09 -22.34 14.24
C LYS A 457 0.57 -23.09 15.40
N SER A 458 -0.16 -23.99 16.06
CA SER A 458 0.34 -24.74 17.22
C SER A 458 1.57 -25.59 16.90
N THR A 459 1.59 -26.23 15.72
CA THR A 459 2.68 -27.09 15.28
C THR A 459 3.92 -26.26 14.91
N LEU A 460 3.73 -25.14 14.22
CA LEU A 460 4.82 -24.23 13.87
C LEU A 460 5.46 -23.61 15.12
N THR A 461 4.66 -23.15 16.09
CA THR A 461 5.15 -22.63 17.38
C THR A 461 5.93 -23.69 18.14
N PHE A 462 5.44 -24.93 18.19
CA PHE A 462 6.15 -26.03 18.83
C PHE A 462 7.53 -26.26 18.20
N ILE A 463 7.62 -26.36 16.88
CA ILE A 463 8.88 -26.60 16.18
C ILE A 463 9.84 -25.43 16.34
N ALA A 464 9.37 -24.19 16.24
CA ALA A 464 10.19 -22.99 16.42
C ALA A 464 10.82 -22.92 17.81
N ASN A 465 10.11 -23.41 18.85
CA ASN A 465 10.60 -23.45 20.23
C ASN A 465 11.46 -24.68 20.56
N ASP A 466 11.40 -25.74 19.75
CA ASP A 466 12.14 -26.97 19.99
C ASP A 466 13.65 -26.81 19.70
N ASN A 467 14.45 -26.72 20.76
CA ASN A 467 15.91 -26.62 20.65
C ASN A 467 16.59 -27.87 20.05
N THR A 468 15.87 -28.99 19.91
CA THR A 468 16.36 -30.20 19.23
C THR A 468 16.08 -30.20 17.73
N ALA A 469 15.18 -29.33 17.26
CA ALA A 469 14.93 -29.13 15.84
C ALA A 469 16.09 -28.39 15.16
N SER A 470 16.25 -28.60 13.85
CA SER A 470 17.28 -27.90 13.08
C SER A 470 17.06 -26.38 13.10
N LEU A 471 18.13 -25.60 13.22
CA LEU A 471 18.05 -24.12 13.24
C LEU A 471 17.34 -23.56 11.99
N ASN A 472 17.56 -24.17 10.83
CA ASN A 472 16.86 -23.79 9.60
C ASN A 472 15.35 -24.06 9.68
N GLY A 473 14.95 -25.25 10.16
CA GLY A 473 13.54 -25.59 10.38
C GLY A 473 12.86 -24.63 11.36
N ARG A 474 13.55 -24.28 12.46
CA ARG A 474 13.05 -23.30 13.43
C ARG A 474 12.88 -21.92 12.80
N SER A 475 13.87 -21.46 12.03
CA SER A 475 13.86 -20.18 11.33
C SER A 475 12.70 -20.08 10.35
N GLU A 476 12.51 -21.11 9.52
CA GLU A 476 11.37 -21.15 8.59
C GLU A 476 10.02 -21.26 9.31
N CYS A 477 9.94 -21.91 10.48
CA CYS A 477 8.71 -21.91 11.28
C CYS A 477 8.40 -20.52 11.87
N CYS A 478 9.40 -19.78 12.36
CA CYS A 478 9.22 -18.39 12.80
C CYS A 478 8.70 -17.51 11.66
N TRP A 479 9.31 -17.64 10.47
CA TRP A 479 8.84 -16.94 9.28
C TRP A 479 7.43 -17.38 8.86
N ALA A 480 7.13 -18.67 8.92
CA ALA A 480 5.82 -19.18 8.52
C ALA A 480 4.70 -18.68 9.44
N LEU A 481 4.93 -18.65 10.76
CA LEU A 481 3.99 -18.05 11.71
C LEU A 481 3.65 -16.60 11.36
N SER A 482 4.68 -15.79 11.13
CA SER A 482 4.51 -14.37 10.80
C SER A 482 3.86 -14.15 9.44
N MET A 483 4.34 -14.82 8.39
CA MET A 483 3.78 -14.70 7.04
C MET A 483 2.33 -15.20 6.96
N ASN A 484 2.00 -16.30 7.64
CA ASN A 484 0.63 -16.82 7.67
C ASN A 484 -0.32 -15.84 8.35
N GLN A 485 0.12 -15.22 9.45
CA GLN A 485 -0.65 -14.19 10.14
C GLN A 485 -0.76 -12.90 9.31
N PHE A 486 0.31 -12.50 8.63
CA PHE A 486 0.32 -11.32 7.74
C PHE A 486 -0.60 -11.48 6.54
N LEU A 487 -0.61 -12.66 5.91
CA LEU A 487 -1.36 -12.91 4.67
C LEU A 487 -2.82 -13.29 4.90
N SER A 488 -3.11 -14.04 5.97
CA SER A 488 -4.43 -14.66 6.19
C SER A 488 -4.90 -14.59 7.64
N GLY A 489 -4.21 -13.84 8.50
CA GLY A 489 -4.60 -13.66 9.90
C GLY A 489 -5.66 -12.59 10.07
N ASN A 490 -6.70 -12.89 10.85
CA ASN A 490 -7.78 -11.96 11.16
C ASN A 490 -7.90 -11.62 12.67
N ASP A 491 -7.15 -12.31 13.53
CA ASP A 491 -7.22 -12.13 14.98
C ASP A 491 -6.00 -11.33 15.50
N ALA A 492 -6.29 -10.19 16.13
CA ALA A 492 -5.28 -9.37 16.80
C ALA A 492 -4.62 -10.11 17.97
N SER A 493 -5.34 -10.99 18.68
CA SER A 493 -4.81 -11.81 19.77
C SER A 493 -3.71 -12.74 19.26
N ASP A 494 -3.96 -13.42 18.14
CA ASP A 494 -2.98 -14.29 17.49
C ASP A 494 -1.72 -13.51 17.08
N THR A 495 -1.91 -12.30 16.55
CA THR A 495 -0.80 -11.40 16.20
C THR A 495 0.08 -11.10 17.42
N ILE A 496 -0.53 -10.72 18.54
CA ILE A 496 0.19 -10.40 19.78
C ILE A 496 0.88 -11.64 20.37
N GLU A 497 0.21 -12.80 20.39
CA GLU A 497 0.78 -14.05 20.87
C GLU A 497 2.02 -14.47 20.07
N ILE A 498 1.93 -14.43 18.74
CA ILE A 498 3.04 -14.78 17.85
C ILE A 498 4.19 -13.78 18.03
N THR A 499 3.86 -12.49 18.12
CA THR A 499 4.86 -11.43 18.32
C THR A 499 5.59 -11.59 19.65
N HIS A 500 4.87 -11.87 20.74
CA HIS A 500 5.49 -12.19 22.04
C HIS A 500 6.37 -13.44 21.95
N PHE A 501 5.89 -14.51 21.33
CA PHE A 501 6.69 -15.73 21.12
C PHE A 501 7.98 -15.45 20.35
N LEU A 502 7.91 -14.75 19.22
CA LEU A 502 9.09 -14.41 18.41
C LEU A 502 10.11 -13.58 19.20
N SER A 503 9.64 -12.67 20.05
CA SER A 503 10.51 -11.89 20.95
C SER A 503 11.30 -12.75 21.92
N SER A 504 10.71 -13.85 22.39
CA SER A 504 11.40 -14.82 23.26
C SER A 504 12.50 -15.59 22.52
N VAL A 505 12.33 -15.82 21.20
CA VAL A 505 13.31 -16.56 20.38
C VAL A 505 14.61 -15.78 20.23
N PHE A 506 14.54 -14.48 19.93
CA PHE A 506 15.75 -13.67 19.76
C PHE A 506 16.29 -13.08 21.06
N ALA A 507 15.65 -13.34 22.20
CA ALA A 507 16.07 -12.81 23.50
C ALA A 507 17.49 -13.23 23.93
N GLY A 508 17.99 -14.35 23.39
CA GLY A 508 19.36 -14.80 23.61
C GLY A 508 20.44 -13.88 22.99
N SER A 509 20.06 -12.93 22.13
CA SER A 509 20.97 -11.96 21.51
C SER A 509 21.09 -10.64 22.26
N TYR A 510 20.26 -10.40 23.28
CA TYR A 510 20.38 -9.21 24.13
C TYR A 510 21.68 -9.18 24.94
N LEU A 511 22.04 -8.01 25.49
CA LEU A 511 23.16 -7.94 26.41
C LEU A 511 22.88 -8.79 27.66
N LYS A 512 23.94 -9.38 28.20
CA LYS A 512 23.90 -10.09 29.48
C LYS A 512 23.70 -9.07 30.61
N GLY A 513 23.22 -9.51 31.77
CA GLY A 513 22.94 -8.62 32.91
C GLY A 513 24.15 -7.82 33.44
N ASN A 514 25.37 -8.15 33.00
CA ASN A 514 26.60 -7.40 33.27
C ASN A 514 27.00 -6.42 32.14
N GLY A 515 26.13 -6.19 31.16
CA GLY A 515 26.39 -5.34 29.98
C GLY A 515 27.26 -5.99 28.90
N ALA A 516 27.68 -7.25 29.06
CA ALA A 516 28.51 -7.92 28.07
C ALA A 516 27.69 -8.39 26.85
N VAL A 517 28.28 -8.25 25.66
CA VAL A 517 27.69 -8.73 24.40
C VAL A 517 27.44 -10.24 24.43
N ALA A 518 26.26 -10.66 23.97
CA ALA A 518 25.91 -12.07 23.89
C ALA A 518 26.84 -12.85 22.94
N THR A 519 27.27 -14.02 23.39
CA THR A 519 28.12 -14.93 22.60
C THR A 519 27.23 -16.02 22.01
N VAL A 520 26.72 -15.78 20.80
CA VAL A 520 25.91 -16.75 20.04
C VAL A 520 26.66 -17.20 18.78
N SER A 521 26.44 -18.43 18.34
CA SER A 521 27.01 -18.91 17.07
C SER A 521 26.40 -18.16 15.88
N ALA A 522 27.08 -18.17 14.73
CA ALA A 522 26.59 -17.52 13.51
C ALA A 522 25.23 -18.11 13.05
N GLU A 523 25.04 -19.42 13.20
CA GLU A 523 23.79 -20.10 12.83
C GLU A 523 22.62 -19.70 13.75
N VAL A 524 22.87 -19.58 15.06
CA VAL A 524 21.86 -19.11 16.02
C VAL A 524 21.56 -17.63 15.80
N ALA A 525 22.56 -16.81 15.47
CA ALA A 525 22.36 -15.41 15.12
C ALA A 525 21.50 -15.25 13.86
N SER A 526 21.64 -16.13 12.87
CA SER A 526 20.77 -16.16 11.69
C SER A 526 19.33 -16.49 12.05
N LEU A 527 19.09 -17.46 12.96
CA LEU A 527 17.77 -17.73 13.53
C LEU A 527 17.19 -16.50 14.23
N HIS A 528 17.98 -15.81 15.07
CA HIS A 528 17.54 -14.61 15.76
C HIS A 528 17.21 -13.47 14.80
N ALA A 529 18.04 -13.23 13.78
CA ALA A 529 17.77 -12.21 12.75
C ALA A 529 16.49 -12.52 11.96
N ALA A 530 16.26 -13.80 11.62
CA ALA A 530 15.01 -14.25 11.01
C ALA A 530 13.80 -14.03 11.93
N ALA A 531 13.93 -14.34 13.22
CA ALA A 531 12.88 -14.10 14.21
C ALA A 531 12.58 -12.60 14.40
N ILE A 532 13.61 -11.74 14.43
CA ILE A 532 13.44 -10.28 14.48
C ILE A 532 12.71 -9.79 13.22
N SER A 533 13.12 -10.25 12.03
CA SER A 533 12.48 -9.82 10.77
C SER A 533 11.01 -10.28 10.69
N ALA A 534 10.72 -11.51 11.12
CA ALA A 534 9.36 -12.05 11.22
C ALA A 534 8.53 -11.27 12.26
N TRP A 535 9.14 -10.89 13.39
CA TRP A 535 8.52 -10.07 14.42
C TRP A 535 8.19 -8.68 13.90
N THR A 536 9.14 -8.02 13.21
CA THR A 536 8.95 -6.71 12.59
C THR A 536 7.83 -6.71 11.56
N LEU A 537 7.70 -7.77 10.75
CA LEU A 537 6.60 -7.90 9.79
C LEU A 537 5.22 -7.80 10.49
N LEU A 538 5.05 -8.44 11.64
CA LEU A 538 3.79 -8.38 12.38
C LEU A 538 3.51 -7.01 12.99
N LEU A 539 4.55 -6.24 13.34
CA LEU A 539 4.35 -4.86 13.76
C LEU A 539 3.73 -4.01 12.65
N THR A 540 4.07 -4.26 11.38
CA THR A 540 3.55 -3.48 10.24
C THR A 540 2.04 -3.60 10.02
N ILE A 541 1.38 -4.58 10.65
CA ILE A 541 -0.07 -4.75 10.60
C ILE A 541 -0.77 -4.39 11.92
N MET A 542 -0.02 -3.93 12.93
CA MET A 542 -0.60 -3.40 14.16
C MET A 542 -1.06 -1.96 13.96
N ALA A 543 -2.05 -1.53 14.74
CA ALA A 543 -2.46 -0.13 14.73
C ALA A 543 -1.34 0.76 15.31
N PRO A 544 -1.07 1.95 14.74
CA PRO A 544 -0.10 2.92 15.26
C PRO A 544 -0.26 3.20 16.77
N SER A 545 -1.50 3.31 17.24
CA SER A 545 -1.82 3.51 18.66
C SER A 545 -1.37 2.35 19.55
N ASP A 546 -1.47 1.12 19.07
CA ASP A 546 -1.07 -0.07 19.85
C ASP A 546 0.45 -0.11 19.99
N VAL A 547 1.18 0.18 18.90
CA VAL A 547 2.65 0.27 18.94
C VAL A 547 3.10 1.39 19.89
N TYR A 548 2.48 2.57 19.79
CA TYR A 548 2.76 3.68 20.72
C TYR A 548 2.61 3.24 22.20
N ASN A 549 1.51 2.56 22.53
CA ASN A 549 1.25 2.09 23.89
C ASN A 549 2.19 0.94 24.33
N LEU A 550 2.62 0.09 23.40
CA LEU A 550 3.48 -1.05 23.70
C LEU A 550 4.95 -0.68 23.90
N PHE A 551 5.43 0.38 23.25
CA PHE A 551 6.87 0.73 23.18
C PHE A 551 7.26 2.08 23.80
N GLY A 552 6.33 2.82 24.42
CA GLY A 552 6.67 4.08 25.12
C GLY A 552 7.66 3.90 26.29
N SER A 553 8.73 4.69 26.33
CA SER A 553 9.81 4.64 27.33
C SER A 553 9.37 5.01 28.74
N SER A 554 8.31 5.82 28.87
CA SER A 554 7.69 6.21 30.14
C SER A 554 6.86 5.09 30.79
N GLN A 555 6.49 4.06 30.03
CA GLN A 555 5.72 2.93 30.50
C GLN A 555 6.67 1.78 30.80
N THR A 556 6.66 1.27 32.04
CA THR A 556 7.33 0.01 32.39
C THR A 556 6.93 -1.03 31.36
N GLY A 557 7.88 -1.52 30.55
CA GLY A 557 7.61 -2.27 29.32
C GLY A 557 6.48 -3.28 29.48
N SER A 558 5.56 -3.30 28.51
CA SER A 558 4.52 -4.33 28.43
C SER A 558 5.21 -5.71 28.59
N PRO A 559 4.74 -6.60 29.48
CA PRO A 559 5.35 -7.92 29.64
C PRO A 559 5.34 -8.74 28.34
N LEU A 560 4.57 -8.30 27.34
CA LEU A 560 4.40 -8.94 26.05
C LEU A 560 5.41 -8.46 24.99
N MET A 561 6.06 -7.30 25.17
CA MET A 561 6.95 -6.69 24.17
C MET A 561 8.29 -6.28 24.77
N PRO A 562 9.39 -6.39 24.02
CA PRO A 562 10.69 -5.87 24.46
C PRO A 562 10.68 -4.34 24.50
N THR A 563 11.38 -3.75 25.47
CA THR A 563 11.55 -2.29 25.53
C THR A 563 12.47 -1.80 24.41
N LEU A 564 12.38 -0.50 24.07
CA LEU A 564 13.28 0.14 23.11
C LEU A 564 14.77 -0.04 23.47
N ASN A 565 15.10 0.02 24.76
CA ASN A 565 16.45 -0.26 25.25
C ASN A 565 16.91 -1.69 24.94
N ARG A 566 16.02 -2.68 25.10
CA ARG A 566 16.36 -4.08 24.76
C ARG A 566 16.57 -4.25 23.26
N LEU A 567 15.81 -3.53 22.44
CA LEU A 567 16.01 -3.55 20.99
C LEU A 567 17.32 -2.85 20.57
N SER A 568 17.66 -1.72 21.20
CA SER A 568 18.92 -1.01 20.91
C SER A 568 20.16 -1.82 21.30
N GLU A 569 20.09 -2.65 22.35
CA GLU A 569 21.14 -3.63 22.70
C GLU A 569 21.50 -4.57 21.53
N LEU A 570 20.54 -4.95 20.69
CA LEU A 570 20.77 -5.85 19.55
C LEU A 570 21.67 -5.21 18.47
N LEU A 571 21.73 -3.88 18.41
CA LEU A 571 22.63 -3.13 17.51
C LEU A 571 24.11 -3.34 17.86
N GLN A 572 24.41 -3.82 19.07
CA GLN A 572 25.77 -4.13 19.53
C GLN A 572 26.18 -5.58 19.22
N SER A 573 25.29 -6.40 18.65
CA SER A 573 25.58 -7.78 18.26
C SER A 573 26.81 -7.87 17.37
N PRO A 574 27.67 -8.92 17.48
CA PRO A 574 28.79 -9.10 16.56
C PRO A 574 28.33 -9.53 15.16
N HIS A 575 27.11 -10.06 15.03
CA HIS A 575 26.55 -10.59 13.80
C HIS A 575 25.82 -9.50 13.01
N LEU A 576 26.17 -9.33 11.73
CA LEU A 576 25.62 -8.27 10.89
C LEU A 576 24.10 -8.34 10.76
N ASP A 577 23.56 -9.54 10.49
CA ASP A 577 22.14 -9.71 10.20
C ASP A 577 21.27 -9.32 11.39
N VAL A 578 21.72 -9.62 12.62
CA VAL A 578 21.01 -9.20 13.84
C VAL A 578 20.99 -7.68 13.97
N ARG A 579 22.10 -6.99 13.66
CA ARG A 579 22.16 -5.52 13.71
C ARG A 579 21.21 -4.92 12.68
N ILE A 580 21.25 -5.39 11.44
CA ILE A 580 20.38 -4.87 10.37
C ILE A 580 18.92 -5.08 10.71
N SER A 581 18.51 -6.31 11.08
CA SER A 581 17.12 -6.59 11.43
C SER A 581 16.64 -5.78 12.63
N ALA A 582 17.50 -5.55 13.65
CA ALA A 582 17.15 -4.69 14.79
C ALA A 582 17.00 -3.21 14.39
N GLY A 583 17.86 -2.71 13.51
CA GLY A 583 17.76 -1.34 12.99
C GLY A 583 16.50 -1.12 12.14
N GLU A 584 16.15 -2.07 11.27
CA GLU A 584 14.91 -2.05 10.50
C GLU A 584 13.68 -2.14 11.41
N ALA A 585 13.75 -2.95 12.47
CA ALA A 585 12.71 -3.05 13.48
C ALA A 585 12.46 -1.71 14.21
N LEU A 586 13.54 -1.04 14.63
CA LEU A 586 13.45 0.29 15.23
C LEU A 586 12.84 1.30 14.26
N ALA A 587 13.23 1.27 12.98
CA ALA A 587 12.65 2.18 11.99
C ALA A 587 11.14 1.97 11.82
N VAL A 588 10.65 0.72 11.78
CA VAL A 588 9.21 0.41 11.75
C VAL A 588 8.50 0.88 13.02
N ILE A 589 9.10 0.72 14.20
CA ILE A 589 8.50 1.19 15.46
C ILE A 589 8.40 2.71 15.49
N PHE A 590 9.44 3.42 15.04
CA PHE A 590 9.42 4.88 14.95
C PHE A 590 8.39 5.36 13.92
N GLU A 591 8.23 4.68 12.81
CA GLU A 591 7.20 5.01 11.81
C GLU A 591 5.80 4.91 12.38
N LEU A 592 5.47 3.78 13.02
CA LEU A 592 4.16 3.59 13.63
C LEU A 592 3.94 4.49 14.84
N GLY A 593 4.99 4.74 15.63
CA GLY A 593 4.93 5.66 16.76
C GLY A 593 4.69 7.11 16.32
N ARG A 594 5.43 7.60 15.32
CA ARG A 594 5.32 8.95 14.76
C ARG A 594 4.02 9.18 13.99
N ASP A 595 3.47 8.15 13.35
CA ASP A 595 2.13 8.22 12.72
C ASP A 595 1.03 8.44 13.76
N TYR A 596 1.22 7.98 15.01
CA TYR A 596 0.30 8.26 16.12
C TYR A 596 0.61 9.58 16.85
N ALA A 597 1.88 9.87 17.13
CA ALA A 597 2.34 11.07 17.82
C ALA A 597 3.69 11.54 17.25
N GLU A 598 3.72 12.72 16.63
CA GLU A 598 4.88 13.26 15.90
C GLU A 598 6.17 13.29 16.74
N ASP A 599 6.05 13.57 18.04
CA ASP A 599 7.14 13.67 19.02
C ASP A 599 7.53 12.33 19.67
N TYR A 600 7.10 11.19 19.09
CA TYR A 600 7.34 9.86 19.64
C TYR A 600 8.83 9.60 19.90
N GLU A 601 9.18 9.48 21.18
CA GLU A 601 10.49 9.08 21.68
C GLU A 601 11.67 9.93 21.15
N GLU A 602 11.45 11.22 20.86
CA GLU A 602 12.50 12.13 20.38
C GLU A 602 13.70 12.21 21.34
N GLU A 603 13.46 12.35 22.65
CA GLU A 603 14.53 12.43 23.65
C GLU A 603 15.35 11.14 23.71
N TRP A 604 14.67 9.98 23.71
CA TRP A 604 15.34 8.68 23.71
C TRP A 604 16.11 8.42 22.41
N ALA A 605 15.60 8.92 21.27
CA ALA A 605 16.23 8.78 19.97
C ALA A 605 17.61 9.47 19.89
N LEU A 606 17.88 10.51 20.70
CA LEU A 606 19.18 11.19 20.72
C LEU A 606 20.33 10.23 21.04
N ASP A 607 20.14 9.34 22.02
CA ASP A 607 21.14 8.33 22.37
C ASP A 607 21.29 7.26 21.28
N LEU A 608 20.16 6.89 20.64
CA LEU A 608 20.15 5.95 19.52
C LEU A 608 20.92 6.51 18.30
N VAL A 609 20.77 7.80 18.01
CA VAL A 609 21.40 8.46 16.85
C VAL A 609 22.92 8.30 16.87
N GLU A 610 23.57 8.43 18.03
CA GLU A 610 25.02 8.24 18.13
C GLU A 610 25.45 6.80 17.81
N ILE A 611 24.67 5.80 18.25
CA ILE A 611 24.88 4.39 17.89
C ILE A 611 24.72 4.18 16.38
N LEU A 612 23.69 4.79 15.78
CA LEU A 612 23.40 4.68 14.35
C LEU A 612 24.49 5.36 13.49
N LYS A 613 25.05 6.50 13.91
CA LYS A 613 26.19 7.17 13.25
C LYS A 613 27.42 6.29 13.16
N ASP A 614 27.75 5.60 14.25
CA ASP A 614 28.87 4.65 14.28
C ASP A 614 28.65 3.47 13.32
N LEU A 615 27.43 2.94 13.26
CA LEU A 615 27.07 1.83 12.37
C LEU A 615 27.00 2.24 10.90
N ALA A 616 26.54 3.46 10.60
CA ALA A 616 26.45 4.06 9.27
C ALA A 616 27.82 4.40 8.68
N THR A 617 28.82 4.65 9.54
CA THR A 617 30.21 4.92 9.16
C THR A 617 31.03 3.64 9.00
N ASP A 618 30.86 2.69 9.95
CA ASP A 618 31.56 1.41 10.03
C ASP A 618 33.06 1.45 9.67
N SER A 619 33.88 1.98 10.58
CA SER A 619 35.34 2.06 10.42
C SER A 619 36.08 0.74 10.71
N ASN A 620 35.37 -0.32 11.09
CA ASN A 620 35.94 -1.56 11.62
C ASN A 620 36.48 -2.47 10.51
N LYS A 621 37.76 -2.29 10.16
CA LYS A 621 38.44 -3.02 9.07
C LYS A 621 38.48 -4.56 9.22
N TYR A 622 38.27 -5.09 10.43
CA TYR A 622 38.24 -6.54 10.68
C TYR A 622 36.98 -7.24 10.14
N ARG A 623 35.89 -6.50 9.89
CA ARG A 623 34.67 -7.04 9.25
C ARG A 623 34.88 -7.28 7.75
N ALA A 624 34.13 -8.17 7.10
CA ALA A 624 34.28 -8.37 5.66
C ALA A 624 33.87 -7.13 4.84
N LYS A 625 34.53 -6.86 3.70
CA LYS A 625 34.23 -5.68 2.86
C LYS A 625 32.77 -5.62 2.40
N LYS A 626 32.20 -6.78 2.02
CA LYS A 626 30.78 -6.92 1.64
C LYS A 626 29.87 -6.50 2.79
N ASP A 627 30.15 -7.03 3.98
CA ASP A 627 29.36 -6.80 5.20
C ASP A 627 29.38 -5.33 5.61
N ARG A 628 30.56 -4.69 5.59
CA ARG A 628 30.66 -3.24 5.84
C ARG A 628 29.91 -2.40 4.81
N LYS A 629 29.90 -2.82 3.54
CA LYS A 629 29.14 -2.10 2.50
C LYS A 629 27.64 -2.20 2.76
N GLN A 630 27.16 -3.40 3.08
CA GLN A 630 25.74 -3.63 3.41
C GLN A 630 25.34 -2.87 4.68
N GLN A 631 26.15 -2.95 5.75
CA GLN A 631 25.88 -2.25 7.00
C GLN A 631 25.77 -0.74 6.78
N ARG A 632 26.78 -0.13 6.15
CA ARG A 632 26.80 1.32 5.89
C ARG A 632 25.60 1.74 5.05
N ALA A 633 25.21 0.95 4.05
CA ALA A 633 24.03 1.26 3.24
C ALA A 633 22.74 1.24 4.08
N SER A 634 22.48 0.15 4.82
CA SER A 634 21.28 0.02 5.65
C SER A 634 21.21 1.08 6.75
N PHE A 635 22.29 1.29 7.50
CA PHE A 635 22.28 2.21 8.64
C PHE A 635 22.30 3.69 8.24
N ARG A 636 22.73 4.05 7.03
CA ARG A 636 22.55 5.42 6.53
C ARG A 636 21.08 5.73 6.24
N ASP A 637 20.35 4.79 5.66
CA ASP A 637 18.91 4.95 5.42
C ASP A 637 18.18 5.06 6.78
N ILE A 638 18.49 4.18 7.74
CA ILE A 638 17.90 4.20 9.09
C ILE A 638 18.24 5.49 9.82
N LEU A 639 19.52 5.91 9.82
CA LEU A 639 19.95 7.13 10.50
C LEU A 639 19.24 8.36 9.94
N ARG A 640 19.15 8.52 8.61
CA ARG A 640 18.42 9.65 8.00
C ARG A 640 16.96 9.68 8.40
N TYR A 641 16.34 8.51 8.48
CA TYR A 641 14.95 8.44 8.91
C TYR A 641 14.79 8.80 10.40
N ILE A 642 15.60 8.23 11.28
CA ILE A 642 15.49 8.48 12.72
C ILE A 642 15.89 9.91 13.11
N GLU A 643 16.96 10.45 12.52
CA GLU A 643 17.52 11.78 12.86
C GLU A 643 16.83 12.93 12.11
N GLU A 644 16.48 12.74 10.83
CA GLU A 644 16.01 13.82 9.94
C GLU A 644 14.55 13.63 9.48
N ASP A 645 13.87 12.57 9.93
CA ASP A 645 12.52 12.17 9.51
C ASP A 645 12.35 12.00 7.99
N ILE A 646 13.45 11.67 7.28
CA ILE A 646 13.42 11.43 5.84
C ILE A 646 12.92 10.01 5.57
N ILE A 647 11.68 9.90 5.12
CA ILE A 647 11.02 8.64 4.77
C ILE A 647 11.65 8.06 3.49
N PRO A 648 12.04 6.77 3.47
CA PRO A 648 12.55 6.14 2.27
C PRO A 648 11.43 5.89 1.26
N GLU A 649 11.66 6.27 0.01
CA GLU A 649 10.78 5.94 -1.11
C GLU A 649 11.46 4.94 -2.07
N THR A 650 10.70 3.96 -2.55
CA THR A 650 11.14 3.00 -3.56
C THR A 650 10.02 2.71 -4.55
N HIS A 651 10.34 2.71 -5.84
CA HIS A 651 9.37 2.38 -6.89
C HIS A 651 9.76 1.07 -7.57
N VAL A 652 8.83 0.13 -7.63
CA VAL A 652 9.02 -1.18 -8.26
C VAL A 652 8.13 -1.26 -9.48
N LYS A 653 8.74 -1.25 -10.66
CA LYS A 653 8.01 -1.42 -11.92
C LYS A 653 7.80 -2.90 -12.23
N PHE A 654 6.57 -3.30 -12.47
CA PHE A 654 6.22 -4.67 -12.86
C PHE A 654 5.19 -4.62 -14.01
N GLY A 655 5.53 -5.24 -15.14
CA GLY A 655 4.72 -5.12 -16.35
C GLY A 655 4.49 -3.66 -16.77
N LYS A 656 3.22 -3.23 -16.78
CA LYS A 656 2.80 -1.85 -17.09
C LYS A 656 2.53 -1.00 -15.85
N GLU A 657 2.51 -1.61 -14.67
CA GLU A 657 2.17 -0.97 -13.41
C GLU A 657 3.46 -0.64 -12.62
N THR A 658 3.34 0.23 -11.62
CA THR A 658 4.44 0.58 -10.72
C THR A 658 3.90 0.59 -9.29
N LEU A 659 4.54 -0.20 -8.43
CA LEU A 659 4.29 -0.22 -7.00
C LEU A 659 5.12 0.87 -6.33
N TYR A 660 4.43 1.76 -5.62
CA TYR A 660 5.04 2.82 -4.84
C TYR A 660 5.14 2.34 -3.38
N LEU A 661 6.37 2.19 -2.89
CA LEU A 661 6.67 1.84 -1.51
C LEU A 661 7.17 3.09 -0.81
N GLU A 662 6.39 3.56 0.14
CA GLU A 662 6.70 4.72 0.99
C GLU A 662 6.79 4.22 2.43
N GLY A 663 7.90 4.54 3.10
CA GLY A 663 8.13 4.11 4.48
C GLY A 663 8.69 2.70 4.63
N TRP A 664 9.04 2.40 5.87
CA TRP A 664 9.59 1.17 6.38
C TRP A 664 8.54 0.07 6.52
N CYS A 665 7.28 0.38 6.84
CA CYS A 665 6.22 -0.63 6.91
C CYS A 665 6.00 -1.27 5.54
N ALA A 666 5.71 -0.46 4.52
CA ALA A 666 5.48 -0.94 3.15
C ALA A 666 6.72 -1.66 2.58
N ARG A 667 7.91 -1.12 2.82
CA ARG A 667 9.19 -1.75 2.40
C ARG A 667 9.41 -3.11 3.09
N THR A 668 9.09 -3.23 4.37
CA THR A 668 9.22 -4.48 5.13
C THR A 668 8.26 -5.55 4.60
N GLN A 669 7.00 -5.20 4.37
CA GLN A 669 6.00 -6.10 3.78
C GLN A 669 6.42 -6.57 2.39
N TYR A 670 6.86 -5.65 1.52
CA TYR A 670 7.35 -5.99 0.18
C TYR A 670 8.59 -6.90 0.21
N ASN A 671 9.54 -6.62 1.10
CA ASN A 671 10.73 -7.44 1.26
C ASN A 671 10.39 -8.85 1.76
N ALA A 672 9.40 -8.98 2.65
CA ALA A 672 8.90 -10.28 3.11
C ALA A 672 8.30 -11.09 1.95
N CYS A 673 7.46 -10.46 1.11
CA CYS A 673 6.95 -11.09 -0.11
C CYS A 673 8.07 -11.45 -1.10
N CYS A 674 9.10 -10.61 -1.25
CA CYS A 674 10.27 -10.88 -2.08
C CYS A 674 11.09 -12.08 -1.60
N ARG A 675 11.26 -12.24 -0.28
CA ARG A 675 11.91 -13.40 0.33
C ARG A 675 11.14 -14.68 0.00
N LEU A 676 9.81 -14.62 0.05
CA LEU A 676 8.95 -15.76 -0.19
C LEU A 676 8.90 -16.16 -1.69
N LEU A 677 8.55 -15.20 -2.55
CA LEU A 677 8.21 -15.41 -3.97
C LEU A 677 9.41 -15.29 -4.92
N GLY A 678 10.50 -14.68 -4.47
CA GLY A 678 11.70 -14.56 -5.27
C GLY A 678 11.42 -13.87 -6.62
N PRO A 679 11.86 -14.45 -7.75
CA PRO A 679 11.63 -13.87 -9.08
C PRO A 679 10.15 -13.75 -9.48
N GLY A 680 9.25 -14.53 -8.89
CA GLY A 680 7.84 -14.52 -9.24
C GLY A 680 7.01 -13.40 -8.60
N ILE A 681 7.62 -12.55 -7.76
CA ILE A 681 6.94 -11.41 -7.13
C ILE A 681 6.18 -10.54 -8.16
N ASN A 682 6.76 -10.31 -9.33
CA ASN A 682 6.13 -9.49 -10.38
C ASN A 682 4.85 -10.12 -10.94
N ILE A 683 4.81 -11.45 -11.02
CA ILE A 683 3.61 -12.19 -11.47
C ILE A 683 2.53 -12.06 -10.41
N HIS A 684 2.87 -12.26 -9.15
CA HIS A 684 1.89 -12.14 -8.07
C HIS A 684 1.41 -10.69 -7.85
N LEU A 685 2.25 -9.67 -8.01
CA LEU A 685 1.78 -8.28 -8.00
C LEU A 685 0.82 -7.96 -9.16
N ALA A 686 0.98 -8.63 -10.30
CA ALA A 686 0.11 -8.42 -11.46
C ALA A 686 -1.22 -9.22 -11.36
N GLU A 687 -1.17 -10.43 -10.81
CA GLU A 687 -2.27 -11.40 -10.93
C GLU A 687 -2.91 -11.81 -9.60
N ASN A 688 -2.15 -11.80 -8.49
CA ASN A 688 -2.64 -12.30 -7.21
C ASN A 688 -3.46 -11.24 -6.49
N GLN A 689 -4.76 -11.50 -6.35
CA GLN A 689 -5.70 -10.57 -5.74
C GLN A 689 -5.33 -10.21 -4.30
N LEU A 690 -4.88 -11.17 -3.48
CA LEU A 690 -4.43 -10.90 -2.10
C LEU A 690 -3.28 -9.89 -2.08
N LEU A 691 -2.24 -10.10 -2.88
CA LEU A 691 -1.11 -9.17 -2.90
C LEU A 691 -1.50 -7.81 -3.48
N ARG A 692 -2.43 -7.78 -4.44
CA ARG A 692 -2.93 -6.51 -5.00
C ARG A 692 -3.75 -5.73 -3.98
N GLU A 693 -4.46 -6.39 -3.09
CA GLU A 693 -5.14 -5.76 -1.96
C GLU A 693 -4.16 -5.24 -0.91
N ILE A 694 -3.20 -6.06 -0.48
CA ILE A 694 -2.14 -5.70 0.48
C ILE A 694 -1.38 -4.45 0.01
N PHE A 695 -1.02 -4.38 -1.27
CA PHE A 695 -0.25 -3.27 -1.84
C PHE A 695 -1.11 -2.20 -2.52
N HIS A 696 -2.43 -2.25 -2.37
CA HIS A 696 -3.38 -1.26 -2.89
C HIS A 696 -3.24 -0.96 -4.41
N LEU A 697 -3.02 -2.00 -5.20
CA LEU A 697 -2.85 -1.92 -6.66
C LEU A 697 -4.17 -1.87 -7.43
N GLY A 698 -5.33 -1.92 -6.76
CA GLY A 698 -6.66 -1.85 -7.38
C GLY A 698 -7.11 -3.18 -7.99
N ASN A 699 -7.83 -3.16 -9.12
CA ASN A 699 -8.21 -4.37 -9.88
C ASN A 699 -7.18 -4.72 -10.97
N ARG A 700 -7.09 -6.01 -11.33
CA ARG A 700 -6.13 -6.50 -12.33
C ARG A 700 -6.26 -5.72 -13.64
N VAL A 701 -5.14 -5.24 -14.17
CA VAL A 701 -5.10 -4.63 -15.50
C VAL A 701 -5.19 -5.72 -16.57
N VAL A 702 -6.39 -5.99 -17.06
CA VAL A 702 -6.59 -6.87 -18.22
C VAL A 702 -6.10 -6.13 -19.46
N THR A 703 -4.96 -6.54 -20.02
CA THR A 703 -4.57 -6.05 -21.35
C THR A 703 -5.44 -6.75 -22.40
N PRO A 704 -6.21 -6.04 -23.24
CA PRO A 704 -6.94 -6.65 -24.33
C PRO A 704 -5.98 -7.42 -25.24
N ALA A 705 -6.29 -8.67 -25.55
CA ALA A 705 -5.55 -9.46 -26.51
C ALA A 705 -5.48 -8.69 -27.84
N GLY A 706 -4.25 -8.31 -28.25
CA GLY A 706 -4.01 -7.58 -29.50
C GLY A 706 -3.40 -6.16 -29.37
N MET A 707 -3.27 -5.59 -28.17
CA MET A 707 -2.63 -4.26 -27.97
C MET A 707 -1.27 -4.31 -27.25
N THR A 708 -0.46 -5.35 -27.49
CA THR A 708 0.97 -5.31 -27.19
C THR A 708 1.70 -4.52 -28.27
N GLN A 709 1.53 -3.20 -28.30
CA GLN A 709 2.50 -2.36 -29.00
C GLN A 709 3.83 -2.45 -28.24
N LYS A 710 4.66 -3.42 -28.60
CA LYS A 710 6.08 -3.45 -28.19
C LYS A 710 6.69 -2.13 -28.69
N THR A 711 7.13 -1.28 -27.77
CA THR A 711 7.95 -0.11 -28.10
C THR A 711 9.10 -0.59 -28.96
N SER A 712 9.23 -0.02 -30.16
CA SER A 712 10.23 -0.46 -31.13
C SER A 712 11.62 -0.42 -30.50
N LYS A 713 12.50 -1.36 -30.85
CA LYS A 713 13.91 -1.33 -30.42
C LYS A 713 14.53 0.06 -30.64
N ARG A 714 14.18 0.71 -31.74
CA ARG A 714 14.62 2.08 -32.07
C ARG A 714 14.09 3.11 -31.07
N GLU A 715 12.84 3.00 -30.66
CA GLU A 715 12.20 3.90 -29.70
C GLU A 715 12.79 3.73 -28.29
N LYS A 716 12.98 2.47 -27.83
CA LYS A 716 13.70 2.17 -26.58
C LYS A 716 15.12 2.74 -26.60
N THR A 717 15.86 2.59 -27.71
CA THR A 717 17.20 3.18 -27.86
C THR A 717 17.17 4.70 -27.81
N LEU A 718 16.19 5.35 -28.46
CA LEU A 718 16.05 6.81 -28.44
C LEU A 718 15.67 7.35 -27.07
N MET A 719 14.75 6.69 -26.35
CA MET A 719 14.39 7.03 -24.97
C MET A 719 15.58 6.87 -24.03
N ASN A 720 16.32 5.75 -24.13
CA ASN A 720 17.52 5.54 -23.32
C ASN A 720 18.63 6.55 -23.65
N ALA A 721 18.82 6.89 -24.93
CA ALA A 721 19.78 7.91 -25.35
C ALA A 721 19.38 9.30 -24.84
N ALA A 722 18.09 9.65 -24.87
CA ALA A 722 17.57 10.89 -24.31
C ALA A 722 17.77 10.96 -22.79
N ALA A 723 17.43 9.88 -22.06
CA ALA A 723 17.64 9.78 -20.61
C ALA A 723 19.14 9.84 -20.25
N PHE A 724 20.00 9.15 -20.99
CA PHE A 724 21.45 9.20 -20.80
C PHE A 724 22.00 10.61 -21.05
N LYS A 725 21.54 11.29 -22.11
CA LYS A 725 21.91 12.66 -22.41
C LYS A 725 21.44 13.62 -21.32
N ALA A 726 20.20 13.51 -20.86
CA ALA A 726 19.66 14.32 -19.76
C ALA A 726 20.45 14.11 -18.46
N ARG A 727 20.72 12.85 -18.09
CA ARG A 727 21.56 12.49 -16.93
C ARG A 727 22.97 13.07 -17.08
N THR A 728 23.57 12.98 -18.26
CA THR A 728 24.90 13.54 -18.52
C THR A 728 24.91 15.07 -18.40
N ILE A 729 23.90 15.78 -18.92
CA ILE A 729 23.76 17.23 -18.77
C ILE A 729 23.60 17.62 -17.29
N GLN A 730 22.73 16.91 -16.55
CA GLN A 730 22.52 17.12 -15.11
C GLN A 730 23.81 16.90 -14.32
N MET A 731 24.53 15.80 -14.59
CA MET A 731 25.76 15.47 -13.88
C MET A 731 26.92 16.40 -14.24
N ASN A 732 27.00 16.91 -15.48
CA ASN A 732 28.05 17.85 -15.87
C ASN A 732 27.97 19.17 -15.06
N LYS A 733 26.76 19.65 -14.74
CA LYS A 733 26.56 20.80 -13.83
C LYS A 733 27.13 20.59 -12.42
N VAL A 734 27.25 19.33 -11.99
CA VAL A 734 27.73 18.95 -10.64
C VAL A 734 29.20 18.50 -10.67
N ARG A 735 29.68 17.93 -11.78
CA ARG A 735 31.08 17.51 -11.96
C ARG A 735 32.05 18.69 -11.89
N ASP A 736 31.66 19.85 -12.40
CA ASP A 736 32.48 21.06 -12.35
C ASP A 736 32.68 21.60 -10.91
N LYS A 737 31.88 21.17 -9.93
CA LYS A 737 32.05 21.57 -8.52
C LYS A 737 33.35 21.05 -7.90
N ARG A 738 33.91 19.93 -8.38
CA ARG A 738 35.24 19.44 -7.94
C ARG A 738 36.40 20.16 -8.64
N SER A 739 36.19 20.66 -9.85
CA SER A 739 37.19 21.40 -10.63
C SER A 739 37.49 22.77 -10.03
N VAL A 740 36.48 23.43 -9.46
CA VAL A 740 36.62 24.74 -8.81
C VAL A 740 37.35 24.64 -7.45
N ALA A 741 37.22 23.51 -6.75
CA ALA A 741 37.89 23.28 -5.46
C ALA A 741 39.40 22.96 -5.56
N LEU A 742 39.93 22.72 -6.77
CA LEU A 742 41.37 22.57 -7.03
C LEU A 742 42.00 23.85 -7.61
N ALA A 743 41.20 24.90 -7.84
CA ALA A 743 41.62 26.18 -8.39
C ALA A 743 41.67 27.31 -7.33
N ILE A 744 41.57 26.96 -6.05
CA ILE A 744 41.83 27.81 -4.88
C ILE A 744 42.90 27.09 -4.05
#